data_AF-F9N7H4-F1
#
_entry.id   AF-F9N7H4-F1
#
_cell.length_a   1.000
_cell.length_b   1.000
_cell.length_c   1.000
_cell.angle_alpha   90.00
_cell.angle_beta   90.00
_cell.angle_gamma   90.00
#
_symmetry.space_group_name_H-M   'P 1'
#
loop_
_entity.id
_entity.type
_entity.pdbx_description
1 polymer ?
#
loop_
_entity_poly.entity_id
_entity_poly.type
_entity_poly.pdbx_seq_one_letter_code
_entity_poly.pdbx_strand_id
1 'polypeptide(L)'
;MQGESLDPAERAKAPKFKGVKFLEKYREREQRITEGEGSIDKRNYYIADAWQVNKDLLLQPTVRIDKSNLFGSHVSWNFGATYNVNSNAHRRLKANIGTGYSEPGMGELWYNWQMFASNPVAQGVAKMGWYWAGNPNLKPETSKNIDISFEGEGKNDYARIGVFQNRIRNYMSVYFTGELQDWAPQLSKKDKWMQAPDLIYSFKNIGKAKITGVQLEWKHKFGSKWSTRFGWTRLQALNQSDPTMPAHLLDRPTNKIDFGITYETKKWNAQLWADYYHKMLDSNTQKNRSNYWISGIDSDSAIYNVSNEYEEKSYGTWNAMVQRKFGNDSLVYFGINNIFDHRDDDRATQSRVYRFGVNLKFGAGGDSKAQDAKMQNPAVTNGINGKTSITKVHVDKAIATVNGDDMGREHQFLERPFDAKKEKGTEFIGDYRARLMAHGGSERPQSLYTSTSYVGNAEYNLKDQKEHGLEQRIRFGVDARINDNTNVKVLASASGTHSIDTANTTINSKGLNKQRLENLDVTHSGGHWDFSIGRLSESMGATGYWFNKTFDGVRAVWTDQRSQFRTGIGSFKASTGITDSAYNHSTYSTYFRAPTLEEFIGLNKIYGDSETIAAIYGNIWKTPVKEVDGKKVPQEGSFMDIYLKEFKGKNENLYFMEQLSDVDNTMPNATEEEKIAKRTEIIKRMANIINKAYPELVNHKYISYNPVISAGKVKVVYEVEDENHNVGYLAGDISSYAESDQYRPEKIEKDDPNKLYKEEKIKYSVK
;
A
#
# COMPACT_ATOMS: atom_id res chain seq x y z
N MET A 1 -18.44 22.31 -18.99
CA MET A 1 -18.61 23.44 -19.92
C MET A 1 -18.56 22.90 -21.33
N GLN A 2 -19.62 23.07 -22.13
CA GLN A 2 -19.62 22.78 -23.57
C GLN A 2 -19.07 24.03 -24.26
N GLY A 3 -17.81 24.03 -24.65
CA GLY A 3 -17.13 25.25 -25.12
C GLY A 3 -16.22 25.09 -26.32
N GLU A 4 -16.18 23.94 -26.99
CA GLU A 4 -15.45 23.82 -28.25
C GLU A 4 -16.12 22.86 -29.22
N SER A 5 -16.17 23.27 -30.48
CA SER A 5 -16.47 22.40 -31.60
C SER A 5 -15.23 21.54 -31.91
N LEU A 6 -15.42 20.24 -32.07
CA LEU A 6 -14.39 19.31 -32.54
C LEU A 6 -14.09 19.46 -34.04
N ASP A 7 -14.87 20.28 -34.77
CA ASP A 7 -14.67 20.60 -36.19
C ASP A 7 -13.34 21.36 -36.42
N PRO A 8 -12.39 20.83 -37.22
CA PRO A 8 -11.18 21.55 -37.64
C PRO A 8 -11.44 22.97 -38.18
N ALA A 9 -12.55 23.18 -38.90
CA ALA A 9 -12.90 24.46 -39.52
C ALA A 9 -13.39 25.49 -38.49
N GLU A 10 -14.12 25.07 -37.46
CA GLU A 10 -14.49 25.94 -36.33
C GLU A 10 -13.29 26.19 -35.40
N ARG A 11 -12.40 25.20 -35.20
CA ARG A 11 -11.13 25.38 -34.49
C ARG A 11 -10.18 26.36 -35.17
N ALA A 12 -10.26 26.49 -36.50
CA ALA A 12 -9.51 27.52 -37.23
C ALA A 12 -9.99 28.94 -36.85
N LYS A 13 -11.24 29.08 -36.44
CA LYS A 13 -11.88 30.34 -36.03
C LYS A 13 -11.81 30.62 -34.52
N ALA A 14 -11.26 29.69 -33.73
CA ALA A 14 -11.17 29.84 -32.27
C ALA A 14 -10.43 31.13 -31.86
N PRO A 15 -10.93 31.87 -30.85
CA PRO A 15 -10.29 33.09 -30.40
C PRO A 15 -8.86 32.83 -29.93
N LYS A 16 -7.95 33.72 -30.31
CA LYS A 16 -6.54 33.63 -29.94
C LYS A 16 -6.25 34.58 -28.78
N PHE A 17 -5.59 34.08 -27.75
CA PHE A 17 -5.01 34.88 -26.69
C PHE A 17 -3.49 34.69 -26.70
N LYS A 18 -2.75 35.80 -26.84
CA LYS A 18 -1.28 35.80 -26.96
C LYS A 18 -0.74 34.81 -28.03
N GLY A 19 -1.40 34.77 -29.18
CA GLY A 19 -1.00 33.92 -30.31
C GLY A 19 -1.41 32.44 -30.19
N VAL A 20 -1.97 32.02 -29.06
CA VAL A 20 -2.44 30.66 -28.79
C VAL A 20 -3.96 30.61 -28.95
N LYS A 21 -4.47 29.64 -29.69
CA LYS A 21 -5.92 29.40 -29.83
C LYS A 21 -6.48 28.84 -28.52
N PHE A 22 -7.72 29.21 -28.21
CA PHE A 22 -8.47 28.63 -27.09
C PHE A 22 -8.36 27.09 -27.10
N LEU A 23 -8.04 26.48 -25.93
CA LEU A 23 -7.80 25.03 -25.72
C LEU A 23 -6.63 24.36 -26.47
N GLU A 24 -5.85 25.08 -27.30
CA GLU A 24 -4.67 24.53 -27.99
C GLU A 24 -3.63 23.96 -27.01
N LYS A 25 -3.29 24.72 -25.96
CA LYS A 25 -2.34 24.27 -24.93
C LYS A 25 -2.88 23.14 -24.05
N TYR A 26 -4.20 23.03 -23.90
CA TYR A 26 -4.81 21.90 -23.19
C TYR A 26 -4.56 20.61 -23.97
N ARG A 27 -4.79 20.61 -25.29
CA ARG A 27 -4.54 19.47 -26.19
C ARG A 27 -3.06 19.14 -26.35
N GLU A 28 -2.20 20.15 -26.46
CA GLU A 28 -0.74 19.91 -26.48
C GLU A 28 -0.23 19.22 -25.21
N ARG A 29 -0.94 19.42 -24.08
CA ARG A 29 -0.64 18.83 -22.78
C ARG A 29 -1.49 17.61 -22.46
N GLU A 30 -2.48 17.31 -23.28
CA GLU A 30 -3.26 16.09 -23.20
C GLU A 30 -2.29 14.92 -23.39
N GLN A 31 -2.28 13.98 -22.44
CA GLN A 31 -1.30 12.89 -22.36
C GLN A 31 0.16 13.32 -22.07
N ARG A 32 0.42 14.54 -21.56
CA ARG A 32 1.73 14.94 -21.01
C ARG A 32 1.66 15.09 -19.50
N ILE A 33 2.57 14.42 -18.79
CA ILE A 33 2.79 14.64 -17.36
C ILE A 33 3.90 15.69 -17.22
N THR A 34 3.64 16.72 -16.41
CA THR A 34 4.67 17.71 -16.08
C THR A 34 5.44 17.17 -14.87
N GLU A 35 6.73 16.92 -15.08
CA GLU A 35 7.63 16.46 -14.04
C GLU A 35 8.42 17.64 -13.48
N GLY A 36 8.69 17.62 -12.18
CA GLY A 36 9.52 18.61 -11.49
C GLY A 36 10.50 17.91 -10.57
N GLU A 37 11.69 18.49 -10.43
CA GLU A 37 12.69 18.05 -9.46
C GLU A 37 12.69 19.00 -8.26
N GLY A 38 12.73 18.43 -7.06
CA GLY A 38 12.90 19.17 -5.82
C GLY A 38 13.94 18.48 -4.94
N SER A 39 14.81 19.26 -4.28
CA SER A 39 15.81 18.75 -3.34
C SER A 39 15.81 19.59 -2.07
N ILE A 40 15.95 18.93 -0.91
CA ILE A 40 16.03 19.59 0.39
C ILE A 40 17.27 19.07 1.13
N ASP A 41 18.22 19.96 1.38
CA ASP A 41 19.42 19.68 2.15
C ASP A 41 19.23 20.09 3.61
N LYS A 42 19.34 19.12 4.52
CA LYS A 42 19.19 19.34 5.96
C LYS A 42 20.44 18.96 6.74
N ARG A 43 20.85 19.82 7.67
CA ARG A 43 21.95 19.58 8.62
C ARG A 43 21.44 19.83 10.02
N ASN A 44 21.64 18.87 10.91
CA ASN A 44 21.16 18.94 12.29
C ASN A 44 22.35 18.81 13.24
N TYR A 45 22.41 19.68 14.25
CA TYR A 45 23.40 19.66 15.32
C TYR A 45 22.67 19.59 16.64
N TYR A 46 23.14 18.80 17.60
CA TYR A 46 22.51 18.76 18.92
C TYR A 46 23.54 18.54 20.02
N ILE A 47 23.20 19.04 21.21
CA ILE A 47 23.92 18.83 22.45
C ILE A 47 22.88 18.41 23.48
N ALA A 48 23.12 17.28 24.14
CA ALA A 48 22.29 16.78 25.23
C ALA A 48 23.21 16.40 26.38
N ASP A 49 22.74 16.66 27.60
CA ASP A 49 23.45 16.25 28.81
C ASP A 49 22.44 15.70 29.83
N ALA A 50 22.90 14.81 30.71
CA ALA A 50 22.08 14.17 31.73
C ALA A 50 22.76 14.34 33.10
N TRP A 51 22.15 15.15 33.96
CA TRP A 51 22.69 15.53 35.26
C TRP A 51 21.96 14.81 36.37
N GLN A 52 22.63 13.87 37.03
CA GLN A 52 22.17 13.35 38.31
C GLN A 52 22.50 14.37 39.40
N VAL A 53 21.57 15.28 39.68
CA VAL A 53 21.77 16.39 40.64
C VAL A 53 21.93 15.88 42.06
N ASN A 54 21.16 14.87 42.43
CA ASN A 54 21.26 14.13 43.70
C ASN A 54 20.63 12.74 43.52
N LYS A 55 20.55 11.91 44.56
CA LYS A 55 19.96 10.55 44.48
C LYS A 55 18.51 10.49 43.96
N ASP A 56 17.76 11.59 44.03
CA ASP A 56 16.33 11.63 43.72
C ASP A 56 16.02 12.45 42.46
N LEU A 57 16.93 13.26 41.94
CA LEU A 57 16.66 14.17 40.81
C LEU A 57 17.64 13.97 39.66
N LEU A 58 17.09 13.59 38.51
CA LEU A 58 17.75 13.57 37.20
C LEU A 58 17.22 14.71 36.33
N LEU A 59 18.10 15.53 35.77
CA LEU A 59 17.76 16.58 34.81
C LEU A 59 18.40 16.27 33.44
N GLN A 60 17.71 16.58 32.36
CA GLN A 60 18.19 16.33 31.01
C GLN A 60 17.91 17.52 30.08
N PRO A 61 18.79 18.53 30.05
CA PRO A 61 18.74 19.59 29.04
C PRO A 61 19.17 19.07 27.67
N THR A 62 18.56 19.58 26.62
CA THR A 62 18.92 19.30 25.23
C THR A 62 18.68 20.53 24.37
N VAL A 63 19.62 20.85 23.48
CA VAL A 63 19.48 21.89 22.47
C VAL A 63 19.81 21.28 21.12
N ARG A 64 19.04 21.62 20.10
CA ARG A 64 19.19 21.18 18.72
C ARG A 64 19.07 22.37 17.77
N ILE A 65 19.93 22.41 16.77
CA ILE A 65 19.91 23.39 15.69
C ILE A 65 19.67 22.61 14.39
N ASP A 66 18.58 22.95 13.71
CA ASP A 66 18.20 22.43 12.41
C ASP A 66 18.51 23.49 11.35
N LYS A 67 19.20 23.13 10.27
CA LYS A 67 19.49 24.01 9.13
C LYS A 67 19.03 23.34 7.84
N SER A 68 18.08 23.96 7.17
CA SER A 68 17.52 23.56 5.90
C SER A 68 17.80 24.61 4.83
N ASN A 69 18.15 24.17 3.62
CA ASN A 69 18.34 25.07 2.47
C ASN A 69 17.03 25.78 2.07
N LEU A 70 15.88 25.14 2.32
CA LEU A 70 14.56 25.66 1.96
C LEU A 70 13.92 26.48 3.09
N PHE A 71 14.06 26.04 4.35
CA PHE A 71 13.33 26.61 5.49
C PHE A 71 14.19 27.43 6.45
N GLY A 72 15.49 27.57 6.18
CA GLY A 72 16.41 28.34 7.00
C GLY A 72 16.88 27.57 8.24
N SER A 73 17.21 28.30 9.31
CA SER A 73 17.72 27.72 10.55
C SER A 73 16.71 27.83 11.69
N HIS A 74 16.59 26.79 12.50
CA HIS A 74 15.72 26.74 13.67
C HIS A 74 16.45 26.17 14.89
N VAL A 75 16.14 26.69 16.08
CA VAL A 75 16.68 26.18 17.34
C VAL A 75 15.55 25.59 18.16
N SER A 76 15.68 24.31 18.47
CA SER A 76 14.78 23.58 19.36
C SER A 76 15.49 23.29 20.68
N TRP A 77 14.78 23.39 21.80
CA TRP A 77 15.32 23.03 23.11
C TRP A 77 14.32 22.17 23.90
N ASN A 78 14.84 21.38 24.82
CA ASN A 78 14.06 20.49 25.67
C ASN A 78 14.70 20.42 27.06
N PHE A 79 13.87 20.35 28.10
CA PHE A 79 14.29 20.14 29.47
C PHE A 79 13.42 19.05 30.10
N GLY A 80 14.02 17.88 30.32
CA GLY A 80 13.41 16.77 31.04
C GLY A 80 13.84 16.74 32.51
N ALA A 81 12.95 16.36 33.41
CA ALA A 81 13.24 16.11 34.81
C ALA A 81 12.54 14.83 35.28
N THR A 82 13.26 14.00 36.04
CA THR A 82 12.70 12.84 36.75
C THR A 82 13.04 12.96 38.23
N TYR A 83 12.01 12.94 39.07
CA TYR A 83 12.12 13.04 40.51
C TYR A 83 11.57 11.79 41.21
N ASN A 84 12.42 11.10 41.98
CA ASN A 84 12.06 9.95 42.80
C ASN A 84 11.37 10.43 44.08
N VAL A 85 10.05 10.25 44.15
CA VAL A 85 9.23 10.72 45.27
C VAL A 85 9.53 9.90 46.52
N ASN A 86 9.85 10.58 47.62
CA ASN A 86 10.27 9.99 48.90
C ASN A 86 11.51 9.09 48.77
N SER A 87 12.43 9.43 47.87
CA SER A 87 13.62 8.63 47.55
C SER A 87 13.32 7.18 47.17
N ASN A 88 12.16 6.94 46.57
CA ASN A 88 11.76 5.63 46.09
C ASN A 88 11.81 5.62 44.55
N ALA A 89 12.75 4.86 43.98
CA ALA A 89 12.92 4.71 42.54
C ALA A 89 11.67 4.17 41.83
N HIS A 90 10.78 3.48 42.56
CA HIS A 90 9.52 2.95 42.05
C HIS A 90 8.36 3.96 42.06
N ARG A 91 8.61 5.22 42.44
CA ARG A 91 7.62 6.30 42.45
C ARG A 91 8.24 7.55 41.85
N ARG A 92 7.88 7.88 40.62
CA ARG A 92 8.59 8.89 39.82
C ARG A 92 7.61 9.96 39.36
N LEU A 93 7.96 11.22 39.64
CA LEU A 93 7.36 12.38 38.98
C LEU A 93 8.26 12.76 37.81
N LYS A 94 7.73 12.70 36.60
CA LYS A 94 8.41 13.08 35.37
C LYS A 94 7.79 14.36 34.83
N ALA A 95 8.62 15.31 34.44
CA ALA A 95 8.20 16.53 33.77
C ALA A 95 9.08 16.78 32.55
N ASN A 96 8.47 17.25 31.47
CA ASN A 96 9.17 17.65 30.26
C ASN A 96 8.59 18.96 29.75
N ILE A 97 9.46 19.91 29.43
CA ILE A 97 9.10 21.16 28.77
C ILE A 97 10.08 21.43 27.64
N GLY A 98 9.56 21.79 26.47
CA GLY A 98 10.41 22.06 25.32
C GLY A 98 9.67 22.59 24.11
N THR A 99 10.42 22.71 23.04
CA THR A 99 9.94 23.13 21.72
C THR A 99 10.12 22.01 20.70
N GLY A 100 9.16 21.86 19.80
CA GLY A 100 9.29 20.99 18.63
C GLY A 100 9.35 21.78 17.33
N TYR A 101 9.98 21.18 16.32
CA TYR A 101 10.10 21.71 14.97
C TYR A 101 9.89 20.58 13.95
N SER A 102 9.04 20.80 12.97
CA SER A 102 8.80 19.85 11.88
C SER A 102 8.67 20.60 10.56
N GLU A 103 9.50 20.25 9.58
CA GLU A 103 9.40 20.79 8.22
C GLU A 103 8.43 19.95 7.38
N PRO A 104 7.71 20.56 6.42
CA PRO A 104 6.93 19.80 5.45
C PRO A 104 7.80 18.79 4.69
N GLY A 105 7.25 17.62 4.44
CA GLY A 105 7.80 16.60 3.56
C GLY A 105 7.68 16.99 2.09
N MET A 106 8.48 16.35 1.24
CA MET A 106 8.47 16.60 -0.21
C MET A 106 7.10 16.30 -0.84
N GLY A 107 6.40 15.28 -0.33
CA GLY A 107 5.04 14.95 -0.78
C GLY A 107 4.02 16.05 -0.49
N GLU A 108 4.10 16.65 0.69
CA GLU A 108 3.22 17.76 1.08
C GLU A 108 3.50 19.03 0.29
N LEU A 109 4.77 19.24 -0.11
CA LEU A 109 5.20 20.41 -0.86
C LEU A 109 4.90 20.32 -2.36
N TRP A 110 5.18 19.19 -3.00
CA TRP A 110 5.30 19.13 -4.46
C TRP A 110 4.57 17.98 -5.15
N TYR A 111 4.08 16.98 -4.42
CA TYR A 111 3.47 15.81 -5.09
C TYR A 111 2.03 16.10 -5.52
N ASN A 112 1.77 15.84 -6.80
CA ASN A 112 0.43 15.85 -7.36
C ASN A 112 0.14 14.45 -7.91
N TRP A 113 -0.95 13.82 -7.46
CA TRP A 113 -1.30 12.47 -7.91
C TRP A 113 -2.78 12.15 -7.66
N GLN A 114 -3.31 11.24 -8.46
CA GLN A 114 -4.58 10.59 -8.18
C GLN A 114 -4.33 9.43 -7.21
N MET A 115 -4.90 9.50 -6.00
CA MET A 115 -4.78 8.42 -5.01
C MET A 115 -5.81 7.32 -5.25
N PHE A 116 -7.06 7.70 -5.48
CA PHE A 116 -8.15 6.80 -5.83
C PHE A 116 -8.98 7.40 -6.94
N ALA A 117 -9.28 6.64 -8.00
CA ALA A 117 -10.24 7.07 -8.99
C ALA A 117 -11.68 6.96 -8.44
N SER A 118 -12.61 7.73 -9.03
CA SER A 118 -14.04 7.53 -8.76
C SER A 118 -14.50 6.10 -9.06
N ASN A 119 -15.56 5.66 -8.38
CA ASN A 119 -16.13 4.33 -8.53
C ASN A 119 -17.67 4.36 -8.60
N PRO A 120 -18.29 3.86 -9.68
CA PRO A 120 -19.74 3.70 -9.76
C PRO A 120 -20.24 2.69 -8.72
N VAL A 121 -21.18 3.11 -7.87
CA VAL A 121 -21.75 2.26 -6.80
C VAL A 121 -23.11 1.69 -7.21
N ALA A 122 -23.89 2.49 -7.94
CA ALA A 122 -25.17 2.08 -8.51
C ALA A 122 -25.47 2.93 -9.75
N GLN A 123 -26.46 2.54 -10.54
CA GLN A 123 -26.90 3.38 -11.65
C GLN A 123 -27.31 4.76 -11.13
N GLY A 124 -26.66 5.79 -11.65
CA GLY A 124 -26.89 7.17 -11.26
C GLY A 124 -26.10 7.65 -10.04
N VAL A 125 -25.32 6.80 -9.36
CA VAL A 125 -24.58 7.13 -8.13
C VAL A 125 -23.15 6.59 -8.17
N ALA A 126 -22.18 7.46 -7.87
CA ALA A 126 -20.77 7.08 -7.76
C ALA A 126 -20.10 7.68 -6.54
N LYS A 127 -19.14 6.96 -5.97
CA LYS A 127 -18.20 7.53 -5.01
C LYS A 127 -17.16 8.34 -5.78
N MET A 128 -16.96 9.60 -5.42
CA MET A 128 -15.97 10.45 -6.07
C MET A 128 -14.54 10.00 -5.69
N GLY A 129 -13.61 10.23 -6.61
CA GLY A 129 -12.20 9.90 -6.37
C GLY A 129 -11.48 10.99 -5.58
N TRP A 130 -10.17 10.80 -5.46
CA TRP A 130 -9.28 11.53 -4.57
C TRP A 130 -8.03 11.94 -5.35
N TYR A 131 -7.82 13.23 -5.50
CA TYR A 131 -6.63 13.79 -6.11
C TYR A 131 -5.89 14.65 -5.09
N TRP A 132 -4.60 14.38 -4.84
CA TRP A 132 -3.80 15.25 -3.99
C TRP A 132 -3.03 16.27 -4.81
N ALA A 133 -2.99 17.49 -4.29
CA ALA A 133 -2.17 18.57 -4.78
C ALA A 133 -1.20 19.06 -3.69
N GLY A 134 0.10 19.02 -3.98
CA GLY A 134 1.15 19.54 -3.12
C GLY A 134 1.09 21.07 -3.00
N ASN A 135 1.53 21.60 -1.86
CA ASN A 135 1.54 23.03 -1.60
C ASN A 135 2.97 23.53 -1.28
N PRO A 136 3.67 24.18 -2.23
CA PRO A 136 5.03 24.64 -2.03
C PRO A 136 5.14 25.81 -1.04
N ASN A 137 4.02 26.41 -0.63
CA ASN A 137 3.97 27.55 0.28
C ASN A 137 3.84 27.15 1.76
N LEU A 138 3.88 25.84 2.06
CA LEU A 138 3.83 25.36 3.43
C LEU A 138 5.02 25.86 4.24
N LYS A 139 4.73 26.18 5.49
CA LYS A 139 5.71 26.60 6.49
C LYS A 139 5.96 25.46 7.49
N PRO A 140 7.17 25.39 8.06
CA PRO A 140 7.44 24.49 9.17
C PRO A 140 6.50 24.71 10.35
N GLU A 141 6.10 23.60 10.96
CA GLU A 141 5.39 23.57 12.23
C GLU A 141 6.37 23.81 13.38
N THR A 142 5.96 24.63 14.35
CA THR A 142 6.68 24.81 15.60
C THR A 142 5.74 24.56 16.76
N SER A 143 6.24 23.96 17.85
CA SER A 143 5.42 23.66 19.01
C SER A 143 6.09 24.07 20.32
N LYS A 144 5.27 24.35 21.33
CA LYS A 144 5.67 24.46 22.73
C LYS A 144 4.91 23.41 23.52
N ASN A 145 5.63 22.51 24.17
CA ASN A 145 5.09 21.29 24.72
C ASN A 145 5.42 21.21 26.21
N ILE A 146 4.44 20.79 27.00
CA ILE A 146 4.59 20.50 28.43
C ILE A 146 3.93 19.14 28.68
N ASP A 147 4.64 18.25 29.35
CA ASP A 147 4.16 16.97 29.86
C ASP A 147 4.54 16.84 31.33
N ILE A 148 3.59 16.41 32.16
CA ILE A 148 3.83 16.09 33.56
C ILE A 148 3.15 14.76 33.83
N SER A 149 3.87 13.79 34.37
CA SER A 149 3.31 12.50 34.73
C SER A 149 3.86 11.97 36.05
N PHE A 150 2.99 11.30 36.79
CA PHE A 150 3.34 10.53 37.96
C PHE A 150 3.18 9.05 37.64
N GLU A 151 4.24 8.27 37.87
CA GLU A 151 4.23 6.83 37.68
C GLU A 151 4.67 6.13 38.96
N GLY A 152 4.05 4.98 39.22
CA GLY A 152 4.31 4.14 40.36
C GLY A 152 4.30 2.68 39.97
N GLU A 153 5.25 1.93 40.48
CA GLU A 153 5.32 0.49 40.31
C GLU A 153 5.45 -0.22 41.66
N GLY A 154 4.83 -1.39 41.74
CA GLY A 154 4.89 -2.28 42.88
C GLY A 154 5.09 -3.71 42.41
N LYS A 155 4.90 -4.67 43.33
CA LYS A 155 5.11 -6.09 43.03
C LYS A 155 4.20 -6.61 41.91
N ASN A 156 2.92 -6.20 41.92
CA ASN A 156 1.91 -6.68 40.97
C ASN A 156 1.33 -5.56 40.10
N ASP A 157 1.54 -4.31 40.46
CA ASP A 157 0.85 -3.16 39.89
C ASP A 157 1.83 -2.17 39.28
N TYR A 158 1.44 -1.60 38.15
CA TYR A 158 2.06 -0.40 37.59
C TYR A 158 0.94 0.56 37.23
N ALA A 159 1.08 1.83 37.59
CA ALA A 159 0.15 2.88 37.22
C ALA A 159 0.90 4.13 36.81
N ARG A 160 0.43 4.80 35.77
CA ARG A 160 0.91 6.11 35.34
C ARG A 160 -0.27 7.00 35.04
N ILE A 161 -0.25 8.20 35.59
CA ILE A 161 -1.18 9.28 35.23
C ILE A 161 -0.38 10.46 34.72
N GLY A 162 -0.77 11.01 33.58
CA GLY A 162 -0.08 12.11 32.93
C GLY A 162 -1.05 13.15 32.40
N VAL A 163 -0.60 14.40 32.37
CA VAL A 163 -1.26 15.51 31.71
C VAL A 163 -0.28 16.17 30.76
N PHE A 164 -0.75 16.55 29.59
CA PHE A 164 0.09 17.20 28.60
C PHE A 164 -0.65 18.31 27.86
N GLN A 165 0.12 19.28 27.36
CA GLN A 165 -0.38 20.33 26.49
C GLN A 165 0.68 20.71 25.45
N ASN A 166 0.27 20.65 24.19
CA ASN A 166 1.05 21.06 23.03
C ASN A 166 0.37 22.27 22.38
N ARG A 167 1.10 23.38 22.25
CA ARG A 167 0.67 24.56 21.51
C ARG A 167 1.47 24.66 20.22
N ILE A 168 0.82 24.40 19.10
CA ILE A 168 1.45 24.27 17.79
C ILE A 168 1.12 25.53 16.96
N ARG A 169 2.11 26.04 16.23
CA ARG A 169 1.98 27.12 15.25
C ARG A 169 2.32 26.60 13.86
N ASN A 170 1.68 27.20 12.87
CA ASN A 170 1.65 26.73 11.49
C ASN A 170 1.18 25.27 11.38
N TYR A 171 0.26 24.82 12.24
CA TYR A 171 -0.22 23.44 12.22
C TYR A 171 -0.70 23.09 10.81
N MET A 172 -0.20 22.02 10.23
CA MET A 172 -0.49 21.59 8.89
C MET A 172 -1.67 20.62 8.93
N SER A 173 -2.64 20.86 8.08
CA SER A 173 -3.82 19.99 7.94
C SER A 173 -4.08 19.71 6.47
N VAL A 174 -4.57 18.50 6.24
CA VAL A 174 -5.27 18.13 5.02
C VAL A 174 -6.60 18.88 4.99
N TYR A 175 -7.03 19.30 3.79
CA TYR A 175 -8.37 19.80 3.55
C TYR A 175 -8.79 19.55 2.10
N PHE A 176 -10.10 19.43 1.88
CA PHE A 176 -10.68 19.49 0.55
C PHE A 176 -10.65 20.94 0.04
N THR A 177 -10.11 21.18 -1.15
CA THR A 177 -9.92 22.55 -1.67
C THR A 177 -11.24 23.20 -2.11
N GLY A 178 -12.31 22.43 -2.26
CA GLY A 178 -13.55 22.86 -2.92
C GLY A 178 -13.51 22.67 -4.44
N GLU A 179 -12.38 22.21 -4.99
CA GLU A 179 -12.19 22.03 -6.42
C GLU A 179 -12.28 20.55 -6.81
N LEU A 180 -12.74 20.29 -8.03
CA LEU A 180 -12.89 18.94 -8.56
C LEU A 180 -11.99 18.76 -9.79
N GLN A 181 -11.35 17.60 -9.89
CA GLN A 181 -10.63 17.18 -11.09
C GLN A 181 -11.54 16.25 -11.91
N ASP A 182 -12.04 16.75 -13.03
CA ASP A 182 -12.88 15.98 -13.96
C ASP A 182 -12.02 15.32 -15.04
N TRP A 183 -11.87 14.00 -14.96
CA TRP A 183 -11.12 13.20 -15.92
C TRP A 183 -11.93 12.82 -17.17
N ALA A 184 -13.25 13.05 -17.16
CA ALA A 184 -14.15 12.68 -18.25
C ALA A 184 -15.09 13.81 -18.66
N PRO A 185 -14.55 14.99 -19.05
CA PRO A 185 -15.35 16.16 -19.38
C PRO A 185 -16.35 15.92 -20.53
N GLN A 186 -16.13 14.90 -21.36
CA GLN A 186 -17.02 14.46 -22.43
C GLN A 186 -18.35 13.87 -21.94
N LEU A 187 -18.40 13.33 -20.72
CA LEU A 187 -19.63 12.75 -20.17
C LEU A 187 -20.62 13.84 -19.75
N SER A 188 -21.90 13.61 -20.08
CA SER A 188 -23.00 14.46 -19.62
C SER A 188 -23.11 14.44 -18.09
N LYS A 189 -23.70 15.46 -17.47
CA LYS A 189 -23.91 15.47 -15.99
C LYS A 189 -24.69 14.26 -15.49
N LYS A 190 -25.60 13.71 -16.32
CA LYS A 190 -26.43 12.54 -15.99
C LYS A 190 -25.67 11.22 -16.12
N ASP A 191 -24.63 11.17 -16.93
CA ASP A 191 -23.80 9.97 -17.14
C ASP A 191 -22.51 10.03 -16.33
N LYS A 192 -22.27 11.15 -15.63
CA LYS A 192 -21.06 11.40 -14.86
C LYS A 192 -20.86 10.43 -13.70
N TRP A 193 -21.90 9.74 -13.24
CA TRP A 193 -21.75 8.64 -12.29
C TRP A 193 -20.95 7.46 -12.86
N MET A 194 -20.78 7.33 -14.18
CA MET A 194 -19.94 6.29 -14.79
C MET A 194 -18.45 6.59 -14.57
N GLN A 195 -18.08 7.87 -14.48
CA GLN A 195 -16.73 8.34 -14.16
C GLN A 195 -16.85 9.73 -13.52
N ALA A 196 -17.03 9.74 -12.20
CA ALA A 196 -17.23 10.97 -11.46
C ALA A 196 -15.92 11.73 -11.29
N PRO A 197 -15.96 13.06 -11.06
CA PRO A 197 -14.78 13.83 -10.74
C PRO A 197 -14.13 13.37 -9.44
N ASP A 198 -12.85 13.69 -9.30
CA ASP A 198 -12.11 13.50 -8.06
C ASP A 198 -12.14 14.78 -7.21
N LEU A 199 -12.25 14.61 -5.91
CA LEU A 199 -12.08 15.68 -4.93
C LEU A 199 -10.60 16.06 -4.86
N ILE A 200 -10.27 17.34 -5.07
CA ILE A 200 -8.91 17.84 -4.91
C ILE A 200 -8.65 18.13 -3.43
N TYR A 201 -7.73 17.38 -2.83
CA TYR A 201 -7.23 17.58 -1.48
C TYR A 201 -5.85 18.23 -1.51
N SER A 202 -5.58 19.09 -0.54
CA SER A 202 -4.26 19.71 -0.39
C SER A 202 -3.90 19.88 1.09
N PHE A 203 -2.71 20.42 1.34
CA PHE A 203 -2.17 20.70 2.65
C PHE A 203 -2.13 22.21 2.87
N LYS A 204 -2.49 22.66 4.07
CA LYS A 204 -2.35 24.08 4.46
C LYS A 204 -1.93 24.22 5.91
N ASN A 205 -1.26 25.32 6.23
CA ASN A 205 -1.02 25.72 7.62
C ASN A 205 -2.26 26.44 8.18
N ILE A 206 -3.00 25.83 9.10
CA ILE A 206 -4.22 26.36 9.73
C ILE A 206 -3.92 27.33 10.90
N GLY A 207 -2.69 27.84 11.00
CA GLY A 207 -2.29 28.74 12.08
C GLY A 207 -2.01 28.00 13.40
N LYS A 208 -2.79 28.25 14.45
CA LYS A 208 -2.54 27.71 15.79
C LYS A 208 -3.45 26.52 16.10
N ALA A 209 -2.85 25.47 16.66
CA ALA A 209 -3.56 24.33 17.21
C ALA A 209 -3.16 24.13 18.68
N LYS A 210 -4.12 23.69 19.50
CA LYS A 210 -3.89 23.33 20.90
C LYS A 210 -4.36 21.91 21.14
N ILE A 211 -3.44 21.06 21.58
CA ILE A 211 -3.74 19.67 21.94
C ILE A 211 -3.45 19.51 23.42
N THR A 212 -4.49 19.23 24.20
CA THR A 212 -4.41 19.01 25.64
C THR A 212 -4.98 17.63 25.96
N GLY A 213 -4.35 16.88 26.85
CA GLY A 213 -4.86 15.57 27.20
C GLY A 213 -4.49 15.09 28.60
N VAL A 214 -5.23 14.08 29.04
CA VAL A 214 -4.97 13.29 30.24
C VAL A 214 -4.77 11.85 29.81
N GLN A 215 -3.76 11.21 30.38
CA GLN A 215 -3.41 9.81 30.11
C GLN A 215 -3.42 9.02 31.40
N LEU A 216 -4.02 7.85 31.36
CA LEU A 216 -3.99 6.85 32.42
C LEU A 216 -3.49 5.54 31.82
N GLU A 217 -2.50 4.94 32.44
CA GLU A 217 -2.04 3.59 32.16
C GLU A 217 -2.07 2.80 33.46
N TRP A 218 -2.65 1.62 33.44
CA TRP A 218 -2.67 0.70 34.56
C TRP A 218 -2.36 -0.71 34.08
N LYS A 219 -1.48 -1.41 34.79
CA LYS A 219 -1.17 -2.81 34.57
C LYS A 219 -1.26 -3.53 35.91
N HIS A 220 -1.83 -4.72 35.89
CA HIS A 220 -1.95 -5.54 37.09
C HIS A 220 -1.68 -7.01 36.81
N LYS A 221 -0.97 -7.68 37.71
CA LYS A 221 -0.68 -9.12 37.67
C LYS A 221 -1.59 -9.87 38.64
N PHE A 222 -2.46 -10.72 38.10
CA PHE A 222 -3.29 -11.64 38.87
C PHE A 222 -2.53 -12.97 39.06
N GLY A 223 -1.92 -13.15 40.23
CA GLY A 223 -1.09 -14.32 40.52
C GLY A 223 0.15 -14.40 39.63
N SER A 224 0.58 -15.61 39.27
CA SER A 224 1.83 -15.82 38.52
C SER A 224 1.66 -15.96 37.01
N LYS A 225 0.41 -16.00 36.50
CA LYS A 225 0.13 -16.36 35.11
C LYS A 225 -0.72 -15.35 34.35
N TRP A 226 -1.52 -14.55 35.04
CA TRP A 226 -2.44 -13.62 34.38
C TRP A 226 -2.00 -12.19 34.61
N SER A 227 -2.15 -11.35 33.60
CA SER A 227 -1.99 -9.91 33.73
C SER A 227 -2.98 -9.16 32.85
N THR A 228 -3.35 -7.96 33.28
CA THR A 228 -4.16 -7.04 32.49
C THR A 228 -3.41 -5.75 32.24
N ARG A 229 -3.75 -5.07 31.15
CA ARG A 229 -3.35 -3.70 30.83
C ARG A 229 -4.60 -2.89 30.46
N PHE A 230 -4.67 -1.69 30.99
CA PHE A 230 -5.67 -0.70 30.66
C PHE A 230 -4.97 0.62 30.35
N GLY A 231 -5.33 1.23 29.23
CA GLY A 231 -4.89 2.54 28.80
C GLY A 231 -6.13 3.39 28.50
N TRP A 232 -6.12 4.64 28.94
CA TRP A 232 -7.12 5.61 28.57
C TRP A 232 -6.47 6.96 28.30
N THR A 233 -6.79 7.55 27.16
CA THR A 233 -6.41 8.92 26.82
C THR A 233 -7.65 9.73 26.52
N ARG A 234 -7.86 10.83 27.24
CA ARG A 234 -8.83 11.87 26.91
C ARG A 234 -8.09 13.00 26.22
N LEU A 235 -8.54 13.37 25.02
CA LEU A 235 -7.91 14.38 24.18
C LEU A 235 -8.87 15.52 23.86
N GLN A 236 -8.39 16.75 24.03
CA GLN A 236 -8.97 17.95 23.46
C GLN A 236 -7.98 18.52 22.44
N ALA A 237 -8.23 18.23 21.16
CA ALA A 237 -7.44 18.71 20.03
C ALA A 237 -8.23 19.78 19.27
N LEU A 238 -7.79 21.04 19.37
CA LEU A 238 -8.53 22.20 18.86
C LEU A 238 -7.73 22.96 17.81
N ASN A 239 -8.42 23.30 16.72
CA ASN A 239 -8.05 24.39 15.83
C ASN A 239 -8.41 25.73 16.50
N GLN A 240 -7.47 26.67 16.55
CA GLN A 240 -7.66 27.96 17.22
C GLN A 240 -7.55 29.16 16.27
N SER A 241 -7.39 28.96 14.96
CA SER A 241 -7.05 30.08 14.06
C SER A 241 -7.75 30.06 12.71
N ASP A 242 -7.99 28.90 12.11
CA ASP A 242 -8.60 28.85 10.78
C ASP A 242 -10.12 28.61 10.88
N PRO A 243 -10.98 29.60 10.63
CA PRO A 243 -12.43 29.43 10.73
C PRO A 243 -13.01 28.59 9.58
N THR A 244 -12.23 28.32 8.52
CA THR A 244 -12.66 27.49 7.39
C THR A 244 -12.49 26.00 7.66
N MET A 245 -11.95 25.62 8.82
CA MET A 245 -11.75 24.23 9.25
C MET A 245 -12.54 23.96 10.53
N PRO A 246 -12.89 22.70 10.85
CA PRO A 246 -13.57 22.38 12.10
C PRO A 246 -12.81 22.87 13.33
N ALA A 247 -13.56 23.17 14.39
CA ALA A 247 -12.99 23.56 15.68
C ALA A 247 -12.16 22.43 16.32
N HIS A 248 -12.53 21.17 16.08
CA HIS A 248 -11.75 20.00 16.47
C HIS A 248 -10.80 19.58 15.34
N LEU A 249 -9.58 19.21 15.67
CA LEU A 249 -8.62 18.73 14.66
C LEU A 249 -9.08 17.39 14.07
N LEU A 250 -8.83 17.21 12.77
CA LEU A 250 -9.11 15.97 12.05
C LEU A 250 -8.24 14.82 12.55
N ASP A 251 -8.77 13.60 12.47
CA ASP A 251 -8.11 12.34 12.83
C ASP A 251 -7.55 12.33 14.25
N ARG A 252 -8.21 13.04 15.17
CA ARG A 252 -7.89 13.05 16.59
C ARG A 252 -9.11 12.54 17.37
N PRO A 253 -9.11 11.28 17.83
CA PRO A 253 -10.19 10.76 18.66
C PRO A 253 -10.22 11.52 19.99
N THR A 254 -11.41 11.90 20.46
CA THR A 254 -11.52 12.57 21.76
C THR A 254 -11.30 11.61 22.94
N ASN A 255 -11.56 10.31 22.76
CA ASN A 255 -11.08 9.28 23.68
C ASN A 255 -10.45 8.12 22.91
N LYS A 256 -9.36 7.61 23.46
CA LYS A 256 -8.79 6.32 23.10
C LYS A 256 -8.76 5.43 24.33
N ILE A 257 -9.27 4.22 24.20
CA ILE A 257 -9.25 3.21 25.27
C ILE A 257 -8.55 1.96 24.72
N ASP A 258 -7.54 1.50 25.45
CA ASP A 258 -6.78 0.31 25.15
C ASP A 258 -6.99 -0.69 26.30
N PHE A 259 -7.40 -1.91 26.01
CA PHE A 259 -7.58 -2.95 27.01
C PHE A 259 -6.89 -4.22 26.56
N GLY A 260 -6.28 -4.97 27.47
CA GLY A 260 -5.77 -6.29 27.14
C GLY A 260 -5.59 -7.20 28.34
N ILE A 261 -5.86 -8.47 28.12
CA ILE A 261 -5.59 -9.55 29.07
C ILE A 261 -4.54 -10.48 28.48
N THR A 262 -3.60 -10.92 29.31
CA THR A 262 -2.50 -11.81 28.96
C THR A 262 -2.46 -12.98 29.93
N TYR A 263 -2.35 -14.18 29.39
CA TYR A 263 -1.97 -15.39 30.09
C TYR A 263 -0.55 -15.77 29.67
N GLU A 264 0.37 -15.88 30.61
CA GLU A 264 1.75 -16.28 30.34
C GLU A 264 2.23 -17.38 31.29
N THR A 265 2.95 -18.34 30.70
CA THR A 265 3.73 -19.37 31.39
C THR A 265 5.09 -19.48 30.69
N LYS A 266 5.99 -20.33 31.19
CA LYS A 266 7.28 -20.59 30.54
C LYS A 266 7.15 -21.04 29.08
N LYS A 267 6.07 -21.75 28.73
CA LYS A 267 5.87 -22.33 27.39
C LYS A 267 4.78 -21.65 26.57
N TRP A 268 3.80 -21.02 27.20
CA TRP A 268 2.62 -20.48 26.51
C TRP A 268 2.44 -19.01 26.83
N ASN A 269 2.10 -18.22 25.82
CA ASN A 269 1.63 -16.86 25.95
C ASN A 269 0.34 -16.72 25.14
N ALA A 270 -0.75 -16.25 25.76
CA ALA A 270 -2.00 -15.97 25.08
C ALA A 270 -2.45 -14.56 25.45
N GLN A 271 -2.89 -13.79 24.46
CA GLN A 271 -3.28 -12.40 24.60
C GLN A 271 -4.58 -12.14 23.86
N LEU A 272 -5.46 -11.36 24.49
CA LEU A 272 -6.64 -10.77 23.88
C LEU A 272 -6.59 -9.28 24.20
N TRP A 273 -6.68 -8.41 23.18
CA TRP A 273 -6.67 -6.97 23.38
C TRP A 273 -7.63 -6.25 22.45
N ALA A 274 -8.03 -5.06 22.85
CA ALA A 274 -8.93 -4.19 22.13
C ALA A 274 -8.41 -2.76 22.13
N ASP A 275 -8.61 -2.08 21.00
CA ASP A 275 -8.31 -0.66 20.83
C ASP A 275 -9.62 0.02 20.39
N TYR A 276 -10.10 1.00 21.16
CA TYR A 276 -11.35 1.71 20.92
C TYR A 276 -11.11 3.22 20.75
N TYR A 277 -11.66 3.77 19.68
CA TYR A 277 -11.56 5.16 19.24
C TYR A 277 -12.94 5.79 19.30
N HIS A 278 -13.09 6.89 20.04
CA HIS A 278 -14.38 7.54 20.26
C HIS A 278 -14.37 9.00 19.81
N LYS A 279 -15.39 9.37 19.02
CA LYS A 279 -15.62 10.71 18.46
C LYS A 279 -14.39 11.27 17.77
N MET A 280 -14.08 10.75 16.59
CA MET A 280 -13.00 11.22 15.75
C MET A 280 -13.59 11.81 14.47
N LEU A 281 -13.21 13.04 14.12
CA LEU A 281 -13.54 13.61 12.82
C LEU A 281 -12.66 12.96 11.75
N ASP A 282 -13.26 12.28 10.79
CA ASP A 282 -12.56 11.53 9.75
C ASP A 282 -12.23 12.43 8.55
N SER A 283 -10.94 12.69 8.29
CA SER A 283 -10.53 13.53 7.14
C SER A 283 -10.94 12.95 5.78
N ASN A 284 -11.22 11.64 5.75
CA ASN A 284 -11.62 10.92 4.55
C ASN A 284 -13.11 10.92 4.25
N THR A 285 -13.93 11.48 5.15
CA THR A 285 -15.38 11.44 4.99
C THR A 285 -15.97 12.82 5.23
N GLN A 286 -16.39 13.47 4.15
CA GLN A 286 -17.18 14.69 4.23
C GLN A 286 -18.60 14.35 4.70
N LYS A 287 -19.18 15.22 5.52
CA LYS A 287 -20.53 15.05 6.05
C LYS A 287 -21.57 15.12 4.94
N ASN A 288 -22.77 14.58 5.19
CA ASN A 288 -23.91 14.62 4.26
C ASN A 288 -23.69 13.95 2.89
N ARG A 289 -22.74 13.00 2.79
CA ARG A 289 -22.39 12.31 1.54
C ARG A 289 -21.83 13.24 0.45
N SER A 290 -21.18 14.34 0.83
CA SER A 290 -20.51 15.25 -0.12
C SER A 290 -19.31 14.62 -0.86
N ASN A 291 -19.02 13.35 -0.62
CA ASN A 291 -18.07 12.53 -1.38
C ASN A 291 -18.74 11.61 -2.42
N TYR A 292 -20.05 11.72 -2.65
CA TYR A 292 -20.77 10.95 -3.68
C TYR A 292 -21.30 11.86 -4.78
N TRP A 293 -21.09 11.44 -6.02
CA TRP A 293 -21.77 11.99 -7.18
C TRP A 293 -23.13 11.32 -7.37
N ILE A 294 -24.20 12.12 -7.40
CA ILE A 294 -25.57 11.67 -7.69
C ILE A 294 -26.05 12.37 -8.97
N SER A 295 -26.64 11.61 -9.89
CA SER A 295 -27.10 12.12 -11.18
C SER A 295 -28.18 13.18 -10.97
N GLY A 296 -27.88 14.43 -11.33
CA GLY A 296 -28.74 15.58 -11.07
C GLY A 296 -28.19 16.60 -10.07
N ILE A 297 -26.92 16.48 -9.65
CA ILE A 297 -26.23 17.51 -8.86
C ILE A 297 -26.37 18.90 -9.52
N ASP A 298 -26.98 19.81 -8.77
CA ASP A 298 -27.06 21.24 -9.03
C ASP A 298 -25.91 21.99 -8.35
N SER A 299 -25.85 23.32 -8.53
CA SER A 299 -24.86 24.20 -7.91
C SER A 299 -24.95 24.25 -6.39
N ASP A 300 -26.09 23.85 -5.82
CA ASP A 300 -26.43 24.00 -4.41
C ASP A 300 -26.15 22.69 -3.63
N SER A 301 -25.72 21.64 -4.35
CA SER A 301 -25.30 20.37 -3.79
C SER A 301 -24.19 20.55 -2.74
N ALA A 302 -24.25 19.72 -1.70
CA ALA A 302 -23.30 19.73 -0.58
C ALA A 302 -21.83 19.47 -0.98
N ILE A 303 -21.57 19.06 -2.23
CA ILE A 303 -20.23 18.93 -2.82
C ILE A 303 -19.62 20.31 -3.11
N TYR A 304 -20.43 21.27 -3.58
CA TYR A 304 -20.01 22.63 -3.92
C TYR A 304 -20.26 23.61 -2.78
N ASN A 305 -21.16 23.28 -1.85
CA ASN A 305 -21.37 24.04 -0.63
C ASN A 305 -20.31 23.63 0.41
N VAL A 306 -19.11 24.21 0.26
CA VAL A 306 -17.85 23.86 0.93
C VAL A 306 -17.87 24.18 2.44
N SER A 307 -18.78 23.59 3.21
CA SER A 307 -18.52 23.45 4.63
C SER A 307 -17.55 22.29 4.78
N ASN A 308 -16.31 22.56 5.22
CA ASN A 308 -15.31 21.55 5.59
C ASN A 308 -15.79 20.79 6.84
N GLU A 309 -16.97 20.20 6.77
CA GLU A 309 -17.64 19.41 7.78
C GLU A 309 -17.35 17.95 7.53
N TYR A 310 -16.74 17.30 8.51
CA TYR A 310 -16.32 15.91 8.42
C TYR A 310 -17.21 15.03 9.29
N GLU A 311 -17.34 13.76 8.93
CA GLU A 311 -18.11 12.81 9.72
C GLU A 311 -17.38 12.45 11.03
N GLU A 312 -18.14 12.40 12.13
CA GLU A 312 -17.64 11.91 13.41
C GLU A 312 -17.83 10.39 13.48
N LYS A 313 -16.73 9.64 13.57
CA LYS A 313 -16.73 8.18 13.65
C LYS A 313 -16.27 7.69 15.02
N SER A 314 -16.83 6.56 15.47
CA SER A 314 -16.39 5.82 16.65
C SER A 314 -16.32 4.33 16.31
N TYR A 315 -15.23 3.67 16.65
CA TYR A 315 -15.02 2.26 16.31
C TYR A 315 -14.05 1.59 17.28
N GLY A 316 -14.03 0.26 17.26
CA GLY A 316 -13.03 -0.51 17.98
C GLY A 316 -12.65 -1.79 17.27
N THR A 317 -11.45 -2.27 17.51
CA THR A 317 -10.96 -3.53 16.97
C THR A 317 -10.52 -4.44 18.10
N TRP A 318 -10.80 -5.74 17.94
CA TRP A 318 -10.40 -6.78 18.89
C TRP A 318 -9.42 -7.72 18.21
N ASN A 319 -8.40 -8.13 18.95
CA ASN A 319 -7.31 -8.93 18.42
C ASN A 319 -6.91 -10.00 19.44
N ALA A 320 -6.54 -11.18 18.96
CA ALA A 320 -6.08 -12.28 19.79
C ALA A 320 -4.80 -12.90 19.24
N MET A 321 -3.95 -13.41 20.13
CA MET A 321 -2.75 -14.14 19.76
C MET A 321 -2.45 -15.23 20.79
N VAL A 322 -2.07 -16.41 20.32
CA VAL A 322 -1.54 -17.51 21.14
C VAL A 322 -0.18 -17.89 20.59
N GLN A 323 0.79 -18.05 21.49
CA GLN A 323 2.17 -18.38 21.19
C GLN A 323 2.61 -19.54 22.06
N ARG A 324 3.40 -20.43 21.48
CA ARG A 324 4.09 -21.53 22.16
C ARG A 324 5.59 -21.37 21.97
N LYS A 325 6.32 -21.22 23.07
CA LYS A 325 7.79 -21.19 23.13
C LYS A 325 8.32 -22.63 23.20
N PHE A 326 9.33 -22.92 22.40
CA PHE A 326 10.07 -24.19 22.36
C PHE A 326 11.49 -24.06 22.94
N GLY A 327 12.02 -22.84 22.98
CA GLY A 327 13.29 -22.46 23.61
C GLY A 327 13.24 -20.97 23.99
N ASN A 328 14.37 -20.38 24.36
CA ASN A 328 14.41 -18.95 24.74
C ASN A 328 14.03 -18.03 23.57
N ASP A 329 14.41 -18.41 22.34
CA ASP A 329 14.21 -17.61 21.13
C ASP A 329 13.50 -18.37 20.00
N SER A 330 12.89 -19.52 20.30
CA SER A 330 12.14 -20.34 19.33
C SER A 330 10.67 -20.41 19.72
N LEU A 331 9.77 -19.99 18.83
CA LEU A 331 8.33 -19.96 19.06
C LEU A 331 7.51 -20.25 17.81
N VAL A 332 6.28 -20.71 18.05
CA VAL A 332 5.20 -20.75 17.06
C VAL A 332 4.06 -19.92 17.57
N TYR A 333 3.35 -19.21 16.69
CA TYR A 333 2.20 -18.40 17.05
C TYR A 333 1.07 -18.52 16.05
N PHE A 334 -0.14 -18.30 16.56
CA PHE A 334 -1.36 -18.09 15.81
C PHE A 334 -2.05 -16.84 16.36
N GLY A 335 -2.60 -16.00 15.50
CA GLY A 335 -3.33 -14.81 15.91
C GLY A 335 -4.41 -14.42 14.92
N ILE A 336 -5.38 -13.68 15.42
CA ILE A 336 -6.48 -13.11 14.64
C ILE A 336 -6.50 -11.63 14.96
N ASN A 337 -6.28 -10.80 13.95
CA ASN A 337 -6.48 -9.37 14.03
C ASN A 337 -7.90 -9.02 13.55
N ASN A 338 -8.50 -8.00 14.17
CA ASN A 338 -9.87 -7.56 13.86
C ASN A 338 -10.90 -8.72 13.88
N ILE A 339 -11.04 -9.36 15.05
CA ILE A 339 -11.90 -10.55 15.27
C ILE A 339 -13.33 -10.32 14.78
N PHE A 340 -13.89 -9.13 14.97
CA PHE A 340 -15.27 -8.82 14.57
C PHE A 340 -15.41 -8.33 13.13
N ASP A 341 -14.31 -8.31 12.35
CA ASP A 341 -14.30 -7.84 10.96
C ASP A 341 -14.91 -6.44 10.81
N HIS A 342 -14.56 -5.51 11.71
CA HIS A 342 -14.98 -4.12 11.57
C HIS A 342 -14.36 -3.52 10.30
N ARG A 343 -15.20 -2.92 9.44
CA ARG A 343 -14.80 -2.33 8.16
C ARG A 343 -15.23 -0.87 8.07
N ASP A 344 -14.35 -0.07 7.51
CA ASP A 344 -14.51 1.34 7.20
C ASP A 344 -13.61 1.63 5.99
N ASP A 345 -14.23 1.69 4.81
CA ASP A 345 -13.54 1.84 3.52
C ASP A 345 -12.88 3.21 3.39
N ASP A 346 -13.46 4.27 3.98
CA ASP A 346 -12.88 5.61 3.92
C ASP A 346 -11.56 5.68 4.70
N ARG A 347 -11.42 4.86 5.73
CA ARG A 347 -10.20 4.75 6.54
C ARG A 347 -9.28 3.61 6.13
N ALA A 348 -9.62 2.87 5.08
CA ALA A 348 -8.92 1.67 4.62
C ALA A 348 -8.59 0.71 5.79
N THR A 349 -9.55 0.51 6.70
CA THR A 349 -9.33 -0.40 7.85
C THR A 349 -9.13 -1.82 7.34
N GLN A 350 -8.11 -2.49 7.85
CA GLN A 350 -7.84 -3.88 7.47
C GLN A 350 -9.01 -4.78 7.90
N SER A 351 -9.46 -5.64 6.99
CA SER A 351 -10.40 -6.73 7.32
C SER A 351 -9.81 -7.67 8.37
N ARG A 352 -10.58 -8.66 8.82
CA ARG A 352 -10.05 -9.74 9.66
C ARG A 352 -8.83 -10.40 9.00
N VAL A 353 -7.71 -10.46 9.74
CA VAL A 353 -6.47 -11.10 9.29
C VAL A 353 -6.10 -12.24 10.23
N TYR A 354 -5.95 -13.44 9.67
CA TYR A 354 -5.38 -14.58 10.35
C TYR A 354 -3.87 -14.57 10.17
N ARG A 355 -3.12 -14.78 11.25
CA ARG A 355 -1.66 -14.79 11.26
C ARG A 355 -1.19 -16.08 11.89
N PHE A 356 -0.34 -16.80 11.17
CA PHE A 356 0.42 -17.92 11.70
C PHE A 356 1.89 -17.65 11.48
N GLY A 357 2.74 -18.06 12.42
CA GLY A 357 4.16 -18.00 12.17
C GLY A 357 4.98 -18.88 13.07
N VAL A 358 6.14 -19.21 12.56
CA VAL A 358 7.17 -20.03 13.18
C VAL A 358 8.45 -19.21 13.16
N ASN A 359 9.14 -19.13 14.28
CA ASN A 359 10.48 -18.57 14.39
C ASN A 359 11.32 -19.55 15.21
N LEU A 360 12.32 -20.15 14.59
CA LEU A 360 13.20 -21.14 15.20
C LEU A 360 14.64 -20.63 15.10
N LYS A 361 15.27 -20.32 16.22
CA LYS A 361 16.72 -20.08 16.24
C LYS A 361 17.48 -21.38 16.45
N PHE A 362 18.66 -21.47 15.83
CA PHE A 362 19.60 -22.57 15.99
C PHE A 362 21.05 -22.04 15.99
N GLY A 363 21.99 -22.85 16.49
CA GLY A 363 23.37 -22.39 16.75
C GLY A 363 23.56 -21.89 18.18
N ALA A 364 24.74 -21.37 18.54
CA ALA A 364 24.98 -21.02 19.94
C ALA A 364 24.16 -19.80 20.41
N GLY A 365 23.66 -18.95 19.50
CA GLY A 365 22.59 -17.99 19.77
C GLY A 365 21.16 -18.57 19.95
N GLY A 366 20.98 -19.89 19.89
CA GLY A 366 19.71 -20.58 20.15
C GLY A 366 19.56 -21.09 21.59
N ASP A 367 20.68 -21.29 22.30
CA ASP A 367 20.71 -21.84 23.67
C ASP A 367 21.89 -21.34 24.53
N SER A 368 22.59 -20.27 24.14
CA SER A 368 23.64 -19.70 24.98
C SER A 368 23.04 -19.13 26.26
N LYS A 369 23.11 -19.93 27.33
CA LYS A 369 23.44 -19.42 28.65
C LYS A 369 24.69 -18.57 28.46
N ALA A 370 24.53 -17.25 28.41
CA ALA A 370 25.62 -16.36 28.73
C ALA A 370 26.12 -16.80 30.11
N GLN A 371 27.31 -17.41 30.13
CA GLN A 371 28.07 -17.57 31.35
C GLN A 371 28.38 -16.15 31.83
N ASP A 372 27.51 -15.63 32.69
CA ASP A 372 27.93 -14.65 33.68
C ASP A 372 29.07 -15.33 34.45
N ALA A 373 30.28 -14.91 34.13
CA ALA A 373 31.47 -15.34 34.83
C ALA A 373 31.22 -15.13 36.34
N LYS A 374 31.31 -16.24 37.06
CA LYS A 374 31.38 -16.29 38.53
C LYS A 374 32.30 -15.17 39.04
N MET A 375 31.74 -14.14 39.65
CA MET A 375 32.43 -13.48 40.75
C MET A 375 32.21 -14.34 42.00
N GLN A 376 33.05 -15.37 42.14
CA GLN A 376 33.26 -16.03 43.43
C GLN A 376 34.19 -15.16 44.25
N ASN A 377 33.70 -14.54 45.32
CA ASN A 377 33.92 -15.14 46.64
C ASN A 377 33.04 -14.51 47.74
N PRO A 378 32.79 -15.28 48.83
CA PRO A 378 31.55 -15.24 49.60
C PRO A 378 31.76 -14.80 51.05
N ALA A 379 30.75 -14.20 51.69
CA ALA A 379 30.59 -14.27 53.14
C ALA A 379 29.18 -13.87 53.59
N VAL A 380 28.44 -14.88 54.09
CA VAL A 380 27.67 -14.87 55.35
C VAL A 380 26.28 -14.19 55.31
N THR A 381 25.24 -14.98 54.94
CA THR A 381 24.10 -15.48 55.78
C THR A 381 22.89 -14.53 55.86
N ASN A 382 21.61 -14.91 55.73
CA ASN A 382 20.88 -16.18 55.92
C ASN A 382 19.63 -16.26 55.00
N GLY A 383 19.14 -17.49 54.74
CA GLY A 383 18.06 -17.86 53.80
C GLY A 383 16.66 -17.27 54.09
N ILE A 384 15.59 -17.57 53.34
CA ILE A 384 15.12 -18.89 52.88
C ILE A 384 14.04 -18.71 51.77
N ASN A 385 14.09 -19.60 50.75
CA ASN A 385 13.02 -20.07 49.84
C ASN A 385 12.45 -19.24 48.66
N GLY A 386 13.13 -19.36 47.52
CA GLY A 386 12.66 -20.02 46.29
C GLY A 386 11.22 -19.82 45.79
N LYS A 387 11.08 -19.08 44.68
CA LYS A 387 10.11 -19.34 43.59
C LYS A 387 10.49 -18.55 42.34
N THR A 388 10.82 -19.30 41.28
CA THR A 388 10.95 -18.96 39.85
C THR A 388 10.64 -17.51 39.44
N SER A 389 11.71 -16.80 39.07
CA SER A 389 11.68 -15.49 38.43
C SER A 389 11.12 -15.59 37.00
N ILE A 390 10.30 -14.60 36.68
CA ILE A 390 9.72 -14.25 35.40
C ILE A 390 10.81 -14.28 34.32
N THR A 391 10.49 -14.67 33.09
CA THR A 391 11.36 -14.61 31.91
C THR A 391 11.80 -13.16 31.68
N LYS A 392 12.95 -12.84 32.28
CA LYS A 392 13.51 -11.51 32.50
C LYS A 392 14.80 -11.40 31.68
N VAL A 393 14.71 -11.29 30.35
CA VAL A 393 15.95 -11.14 29.54
C VAL A 393 15.85 -10.13 28.39
N HIS A 394 14.68 -9.86 27.79
CA HIS A 394 14.64 -8.93 26.64
C HIS A 394 13.73 -7.70 26.81
N VAL A 395 12.73 -7.75 27.69
CA VAL A 395 11.88 -6.59 27.98
C VAL A 395 12.48 -5.75 29.11
N ASP A 396 13.06 -6.40 30.13
CA ASP A 396 13.75 -5.70 31.22
C ASP A 396 15.06 -5.06 30.73
N LYS A 397 15.86 -5.78 29.92
CA LYS A 397 16.45 -5.27 28.66
C LYS A 397 16.28 -3.79 28.33
N ALA A 398 15.22 -3.59 27.55
CA ALA A 398 14.84 -2.37 26.87
C ALA A 398 14.11 -1.36 27.79
N ILE A 399 13.42 -1.85 28.83
CA ILE A 399 12.70 -1.01 29.79
C ILE A 399 13.65 -0.48 30.87
N ALA A 400 14.62 -1.24 31.37
CA ALA A 400 15.67 -0.76 32.27
C ALA A 400 16.65 0.19 31.55
N THR A 401 16.87 -0.01 30.25
CA THR A 401 17.70 0.88 29.42
C THR A 401 17.01 2.20 29.05
N VAL A 402 15.70 2.35 29.35
CA VAL A 402 14.96 3.63 29.27
C VAL A 402 14.57 4.17 30.65
N ASN A 403 14.42 3.30 31.66
CA ASN A 403 13.93 3.64 33.00
C ASN A 403 15.00 3.59 34.10
N GLY A 404 16.28 3.79 33.79
CA GLY A 404 17.27 4.17 34.81
C GLY A 404 17.36 3.26 36.04
N ASP A 405 17.07 1.95 35.90
CA ASP A 405 17.11 1.02 37.03
C ASP A 405 18.54 0.61 37.41
N ASP A 406 19.55 1.12 36.69
CA ASP A 406 20.96 0.90 36.98
C ASP A 406 21.74 2.22 36.99
N MET A 407 21.40 3.08 37.95
CA MET A 407 22.07 4.34 38.27
C MET A 407 23.48 4.14 38.87
N GLY A 408 24.22 3.13 38.42
CA GLY A 408 25.58 2.88 38.86
C GLY A 408 26.14 1.54 38.40
N ARG A 409 27.01 1.60 37.37
CA ARG A 409 27.94 0.56 36.90
C ARG A 409 27.47 -0.30 35.72
N GLU A 410 27.25 0.34 34.58
CA GLU A 410 27.84 0.00 33.27
C GLU A 410 27.51 1.16 32.32
N HIS A 411 28.50 1.74 31.63
CA HIS A 411 28.25 2.83 30.69
C HIS A 411 27.51 2.27 29.46
N GLN A 412 26.18 2.15 29.53
CA GLN A 412 25.30 1.55 28.52
C GLN A 412 25.38 2.19 27.12
N PHE A 413 26.05 3.34 26.97
CA PHE A 413 26.25 4.02 25.69
C PHE A 413 27.59 3.68 24.99
N LEU A 414 28.55 3.10 25.70
CA LEU A 414 29.93 2.88 25.19
C LEU A 414 30.12 1.43 24.74
N GLU A 415 29.35 0.98 23.75
CA GLU A 415 29.46 -0.37 23.20
C GLU A 415 30.60 -0.49 22.19
N ARG A 416 31.52 -1.43 22.39
CA ARG A 416 32.60 -1.74 21.44
C ARG A 416 32.14 -2.72 20.36
N PRO A 417 32.48 -2.51 19.09
CA PRO A 417 32.29 -3.53 18.04
C PRO A 417 33.01 -4.85 18.32
N PHE A 418 34.16 -4.81 18.99
CA PHE A 418 34.94 -5.98 19.34
C PHE A 418 34.64 -6.45 20.78
N ASP A 419 34.15 -7.68 20.92
CA ASP A 419 33.96 -8.32 22.23
C ASP A 419 35.21 -9.11 22.64
N ALA A 420 35.99 -8.53 23.54
CA ALA A 420 37.20 -9.17 24.10
C ALA A 420 36.89 -10.34 25.04
N LYS A 421 35.66 -10.43 25.58
CA LYS A 421 35.23 -11.51 26.49
C LYS A 421 34.78 -12.76 25.73
N LYS A 422 34.50 -12.65 24.43
CA LYS A 422 34.15 -13.79 23.57
C LYS A 422 35.34 -14.74 23.42
N GLU A 423 35.16 -16.03 23.65
CA GLU A 423 36.23 -17.02 23.46
C GLU A 423 36.69 -17.11 21.99
N LYS A 424 37.98 -17.41 21.76
CA LYS A 424 38.48 -17.71 20.42
C LYS A 424 37.78 -18.94 19.88
N GLY A 425 37.27 -18.85 18.66
CA GLY A 425 36.52 -19.95 18.06
C GLY A 425 35.47 -19.48 17.06
N THR A 426 34.76 -20.46 16.52
CA THR A 426 33.72 -20.27 15.50
C THR A 426 32.38 -20.67 16.08
N GLU A 427 31.43 -19.74 16.06
CA GLU A 427 30.05 -19.99 16.44
C GLU A 427 29.15 -19.99 15.19
N PHE A 428 28.38 -21.05 14.98
CA PHE A 428 27.33 -21.05 13.98
C PHE A 428 26.09 -20.36 14.53
N ILE A 429 25.49 -19.48 13.73
CA ILE A 429 24.28 -18.73 14.07
C ILE A 429 23.26 -18.88 12.95
N GLY A 430 21.99 -18.97 13.30
CA GLY A 430 20.94 -18.99 12.29
C GLY A 430 19.54 -18.96 12.86
N ASP A 431 18.59 -18.70 11.97
CA ASP A 431 17.17 -18.81 12.26
C ASP A 431 16.38 -19.23 11.04
N TYR A 432 15.29 -19.94 11.29
CA TYR A 432 14.26 -20.21 10.32
C TYR A 432 12.98 -19.49 10.72
N ARG A 433 12.39 -18.77 9.78
CA ARG A 433 11.12 -18.09 9.94
C ARG A 433 10.15 -18.51 8.84
N ALA A 434 8.94 -18.87 9.23
CA ALA A 434 7.80 -18.96 8.33
C ALA A 434 6.68 -18.04 8.82
N ARG A 435 6.04 -17.30 7.93
CA ARG A 435 4.87 -16.46 8.23
C ARG A 435 3.77 -16.77 7.23
N LEU A 436 2.60 -17.13 7.70
CA LEU A 436 1.39 -17.18 6.90
C LEU A 436 0.48 -16.05 7.35
N MET A 437 -0.02 -15.27 6.39
CA MET A 437 -1.15 -14.37 6.63
C MET A 437 -2.26 -14.70 5.65
N ALA A 438 -3.50 -14.62 6.11
CA ALA A 438 -4.68 -14.76 5.30
C ALA A 438 -5.70 -13.69 5.65
N HIS A 439 -6.33 -13.10 4.64
CA HIS A 439 -7.42 -12.14 4.81
C HIS A 439 -8.60 -12.49 3.90
N GLY A 440 -9.80 -12.16 4.37
CA GLY A 440 -11.06 -12.52 3.71
C GLY A 440 -11.47 -11.59 2.57
N GLY A 441 -10.71 -10.51 2.31
CA GLY A 441 -11.00 -9.53 1.26
C GLY A 441 -12.41 -8.93 1.30
N SER A 442 -12.79 -8.23 0.23
CA SER A 442 -14.15 -7.75 -0.06
C SER A 442 -14.53 -8.02 -1.51
N GLU A 443 -15.82 -8.23 -1.76
CA GLU A 443 -16.37 -8.26 -3.12
C GLU A 443 -16.55 -6.82 -3.61
N ARG A 444 -15.49 -6.22 -4.15
CA ARG A 444 -15.55 -4.89 -4.76
C ARG A 444 -15.82 -5.02 -6.26
N PRO A 445 -16.68 -4.15 -6.84
CA PRO A 445 -16.88 -4.09 -8.29
C PRO A 445 -15.51 -3.89 -8.97
N GLN A 446 -15.17 -4.75 -9.93
CA GLN A 446 -13.95 -4.56 -10.71
C GLN A 446 -14.03 -3.22 -11.45
N SER A 447 -12.92 -2.47 -11.43
CA SER A 447 -12.76 -1.29 -12.28
C SER A 447 -13.02 -1.71 -13.74
N LEU A 448 -13.89 -0.98 -14.45
CA LEU A 448 -14.24 -1.23 -15.85
C LEU A 448 -13.09 -0.95 -16.83
N TYR A 449 -11.95 -0.50 -16.33
CA TYR A 449 -10.76 -0.16 -17.12
C TYR A 449 -9.78 -1.34 -17.18
N THR A 450 -9.12 -1.47 -18.34
CA THR A 450 -8.19 -2.56 -18.62
C THR A 450 -6.92 -2.48 -17.76
N SER A 451 -6.38 -3.64 -17.38
CA SER A 451 -5.18 -3.84 -16.56
C SER A 451 -3.88 -3.19 -17.08
N THR A 452 -3.91 -2.57 -18.25
CA THR A 452 -2.75 -1.95 -18.92
C THR A 452 -2.54 -0.48 -18.58
N SER A 453 -3.50 0.20 -17.94
CA SER A 453 -3.42 1.65 -17.66
C SER A 453 -3.07 2.01 -16.21
N TYR A 454 -2.77 1.03 -15.34
CA TYR A 454 -2.60 1.27 -13.90
C TYR A 454 -1.21 0.92 -13.39
N VAL A 455 -0.72 1.73 -12.45
CA VAL A 455 0.47 1.41 -11.65
C VAL A 455 0.10 0.27 -10.70
N GLY A 456 0.59 -0.94 -10.98
CA GLY A 456 0.05 -2.24 -10.53
C GLY A 456 -0.16 -2.51 -9.03
N ASN A 457 0.28 -1.63 -8.12
CA ASN A 457 0.03 -1.79 -6.68
C ASN A 457 -1.33 -1.20 -6.26
N ALA A 458 -1.84 -0.18 -6.96
CA ALA A 458 -3.12 0.45 -6.62
C ALA A 458 -4.31 -0.46 -6.98
N GLU A 459 -4.26 -1.12 -8.14
CA GLU A 459 -5.28 -2.09 -8.59
C GLU A 459 -5.43 -3.26 -7.58
N TYR A 460 -4.30 -3.82 -7.14
CA TYR A 460 -4.27 -4.89 -6.15
C TYR A 460 -5.00 -4.48 -4.85
N ASN A 461 -4.68 -3.31 -4.31
CA ASN A 461 -5.32 -2.78 -3.09
C ASN A 461 -6.79 -2.42 -3.31
N LEU A 462 -7.16 -1.98 -4.53
CA LEU A 462 -8.54 -1.65 -4.88
C LEU A 462 -9.42 -2.91 -4.95
N LYS A 463 -8.91 -4.01 -5.52
CA LYS A 463 -9.64 -5.27 -5.63
C LYS A 463 -9.90 -5.94 -4.28
N ASP A 464 -9.00 -5.76 -3.30
CA ASP A 464 -9.08 -6.33 -1.95
C ASP A 464 -9.52 -7.81 -1.98
N GLN A 465 -8.85 -8.64 -2.78
CA GLN A 465 -9.27 -10.02 -2.98
C GLN A 465 -9.07 -10.87 -1.71
N LYS A 466 -9.80 -11.99 -1.63
CA LYS A 466 -9.50 -13.05 -0.66
C LYS A 466 -8.12 -13.61 -0.95
N GLU A 467 -7.18 -13.43 -0.03
CA GLU A 467 -5.81 -13.88 -0.24
C GLU A 467 -5.21 -14.51 0.99
N HIS A 468 -4.24 -15.38 0.73
CA HIS A 468 -3.33 -15.91 1.71
C HIS A 468 -1.93 -15.94 1.11
N GLY A 469 -0.94 -15.72 1.95
CA GLY A 469 0.45 -15.85 1.53
C GLY A 469 1.29 -16.48 2.63
N LEU A 470 2.23 -17.30 2.19
CA LEU A 470 3.26 -17.91 3.03
C LEU A 470 4.61 -17.31 2.64
N GLU A 471 5.31 -16.73 3.60
CA GLU A 471 6.69 -16.28 3.49
C GLU A 471 7.59 -17.25 4.27
N GLN A 472 8.74 -17.57 3.70
CA GLN A 472 9.78 -18.32 4.38
C GLN A 472 11.10 -17.58 4.29
N ARG A 473 11.88 -17.63 5.37
CA ARG A 473 13.26 -17.15 5.42
C ARG A 473 14.09 -18.11 6.23
N ILE A 474 15.26 -18.47 5.71
CA ILE A 474 16.33 -19.07 6.50
C ILE A 474 17.50 -18.10 6.55
N ARG A 475 18.10 -17.94 7.72
CA ARG A 475 19.37 -17.24 7.90
C ARG A 475 20.39 -18.22 8.46
N PHE A 476 21.59 -18.14 7.92
CA PHE A 476 22.73 -18.95 8.34
C PHE A 476 23.98 -18.09 8.32
N GLY A 477 24.80 -18.23 9.34
CA GLY A 477 25.97 -17.40 9.53
C GLY A 477 26.98 -18.00 10.48
N VAL A 478 28.12 -17.32 10.54
CA VAL A 478 29.24 -17.62 11.40
C VAL A 478 29.62 -16.34 12.14
N ASP A 479 29.80 -16.44 13.45
CA ASP A 479 30.31 -15.37 14.30
C ASP A 479 31.58 -15.89 14.99
N ALA A 480 32.74 -15.52 14.45
CA ALA A 480 34.03 -16.09 14.81
C ALA A 480 34.99 -15.04 15.38
N ARG A 481 35.64 -15.37 16.51
CA ARG A 481 36.82 -14.67 16.99
C ARG A 481 38.05 -15.39 16.45
N ILE A 482 38.65 -14.84 15.40
CA ILE A 482 39.75 -15.46 14.66
C ILE A 482 41.04 -15.44 15.48
N ASN A 483 41.30 -14.34 16.18
CA ASN A 483 42.48 -14.17 17.03
C ASN A 483 42.19 -13.18 18.18
N ASP A 484 43.23 -12.75 18.90
CA ASP A 484 43.08 -11.85 20.05
C ASP A 484 42.48 -10.50 19.69
N ASN A 485 42.60 -10.11 18.42
CA ASN A 485 42.33 -8.76 17.94
C ASN A 485 41.35 -8.74 16.76
N THR A 486 40.81 -9.87 16.29
CA THR A 486 40.03 -9.90 15.04
C THR A 486 38.80 -10.77 15.18
N ASN A 487 37.64 -10.16 14.92
CA ASN A 487 36.34 -10.83 14.83
C ASN A 487 35.82 -10.76 13.40
N VAL A 488 35.17 -11.83 12.98
CA VAL A 488 34.48 -11.91 11.70
C VAL A 488 33.08 -12.45 11.92
N LYS A 489 32.09 -11.66 11.54
CA LYS A 489 30.68 -12.05 11.54
C LYS A 489 30.16 -12.03 10.12
N VAL A 490 29.59 -13.14 9.68
CA VAL A 490 28.94 -13.28 8.39
C VAL A 490 27.57 -13.86 8.61
N LEU A 491 26.54 -13.23 8.05
CA LEU A 491 25.18 -13.74 8.07
C LEU A 491 24.61 -13.64 6.66
N ALA A 492 24.18 -14.76 6.10
CA ALA A 492 23.47 -14.83 4.85
C ALA A 492 22.02 -15.27 5.08
N SER A 493 21.13 -14.87 4.18
CA SER A 493 19.73 -15.28 4.17
C SER A 493 19.35 -15.87 2.82
N ALA A 494 18.38 -16.78 2.85
CA ALA A 494 17.59 -17.15 1.69
C ALA A 494 16.11 -16.91 2.03
N SER A 495 15.38 -16.26 1.13
CA SER A 495 13.93 -16.02 1.23
C SER A 495 13.33 -15.97 -0.18
N GLY A 496 12.03 -15.75 -0.34
CA GLY A 496 11.46 -15.58 -1.67
C GLY A 496 11.50 -14.14 -2.19
N THR A 497 12.17 -13.23 -1.46
CA THR A 497 12.36 -11.84 -1.88
C THR A 497 13.82 -11.40 -1.68
N HIS A 498 14.31 -10.50 -2.54
CA HIS A 498 15.66 -9.93 -2.37
C HIS A 498 15.66 -8.70 -1.45
N SER A 499 14.47 -8.21 -1.07
CA SER A 499 14.27 -6.96 -0.35
C SER A 499 14.50 -7.12 1.16
N ILE A 500 14.77 -6.00 1.83
CA ILE A 500 14.76 -5.94 3.30
C ILE A 500 13.33 -6.23 3.77
N ASP A 501 13.22 -6.90 4.92
CA ASP A 501 11.96 -7.32 5.56
C ASP A 501 10.87 -6.25 5.64
N THR A 502 11.25 -4.96 5.62
CA THR A 502 10.35 -3.79 5.68
C THR A 502 9.78 -3.36 4.32
N ALA A 503 10.21 -3.93 3.20
CA ALA A 503 9.87 -3.45 1.85
C ALA A 503 8.73 -4.24 1.16
N ASN A 504 8.24 -5.33 1.75
CA ASN A 504 7.16 -6.11 1.17
C ASN A 504 5.88 -5.98 2.00
N THR A 505 4.82 -5.50 1.35
CA THR A 505 3.47 -5.39 1.91
C THR A 505 2.57 -6.56 1.53
N THR A 506 2.96 -7.35 0.54
CA THR A 506 2.21 -8.49 0.00
C THR A 506 3.02 -9.77 0.05
N ILE A 507 2.44 -10.83 0.63
CA ILE A 507 3.11 -12.12 0.81
C ILE A 507 2.98 -12.94 -0.49
N ASN A 508 3.68 -12.52 -1.54
CA ASN A 508 3.79 -13.27 -2.80
C ASN A 508 4.97 -14.28 -2.80
N SER A 509 5.67 -14.42 -1.67
CA SER A 509 6.97 -15.09 -1.59
C SER A 509 6.87 -16.58 -1.26
N LYS A 510 6.46 -17.41 -2.23
CA LYS A 510 6.46 -18.88 -2.10
C LYS A 510 7.85 -19.50 -2.38
N GLY A 511 8.82 -19.34 -1.48
CA GLY A 511 10.10 -20.07 -1.58
C GLY A 511 11.30 -19.49 -0.83
N LEU A 512 12.48 -20.13 -1.00
CA LEU A 512 13.80 -19.71 -0.50
C LEU A 512 14.77 -19.46 -1.67
N ASN A 513 14.26 -18.93 -2.78
CA ASN A 513 14.95 -18.85 -4.07
C ASN A 513 15.77 -17.57 -4.28
N LYS A 514 15.76 -16.63 -3.34
CA LYS A 514 16.57 -15.39 -3.37
C LYS A 514 17.52 -15.38 -2.19
N GLN A 515 18.81 -15.22 -2.45
CA GLN A 515 19.85 -15.13 -1.42
C GLN A 515 20.30 -13.68 -1.20
N ARG A 516 20.70 -13.36 0.03
CA ARG A 516 21.23 -12.05 0.40
C ARG A 516 22.26 -12.16 1.51
N LEU A 517 23.31 -11.37 1.43
CA LEU A 517 24.22 -11.14 2.56
C LEU A 517 23.56 -10.14 3.52
N GLU A 518 23.19 -10.58 4.71
CA GLU A 518 22.54 -9.74 5.72
C GLU A 518 23.56 -8.86 6.46
N ASN A 519 24.70 -9.45 6.80
CA ASN A 519 25.77 -8.81 7.55
C ASN A 519 27.12 -9.41 7.18
N LEU A 520 28.12 -8.54 7.09
CA LEU A 520 29.54 -8.89 7.00
C LEU A 520 30.27 -7.86 7.84
N ASP A 521 30.74 -8.26 9.01
CA ASP A 521 31.48 -7.40 9.92
C ASP A 521 32.83 -8.04 10.19
N VAL A 522 33.87 -7.49 9.57
CA VAL A 522 35.26 -7.82 9.89
C VAL A 522 35.78 -6.68 10.76
N THR A 523 35.96 -6.96 12.05
CA THR A 523 36.44 -5.98 13.02
C THR A 523 37.83 -6.36 13.51
N HIS A 524 38.79 -5.45 13.38
CA HIS A 524 40.11 -5.54 13.99
C HIS A 524 40.24 -4.54 15.15
N SER A 525 40.71 -5.01 16.29
CA SER A 525 40.87 -4.25 17.53
C SER A 525 42.34 -3.99 17.84
N GLY A 526 42.67 -2.74 18.12
CA GLY A 526 43.99 -2.27 18.52
C GLY A 526 43.89 -1.32 19.70
N GLY A 527 44.02 -1.85 20.92
CA GLY A 527 43.90 -1.07 22.15
C GLY A 527 42.50 -0.48 22.33
N HIS A 528 42.39 0.85 22.26
CA HIS A 528 41.11 1.57 22.35
C HIS A 528 40.36 1.66 21.02
N TRP A 529 40.99 1.31 19.90
CA TRP A 529 40.40 1.44 18.57
C TRP A 529 39.86 0.10 18.06
N ASP A 530 38.67 0.13 17.46
CA ASP A 530 38.07 -0.95 16.70
C ASP A 530 37.79 -0.47 15.28
N PHE A 531 38.38 -1.14 14.28
CA PHE A 531 38.20 -0.85 12.86
C PHE A 531 37.34 -1.94 12.23
N SER A 532 36.14 -1.58 11.76
CA SER A 532 35.21 -2.49 11.11
C SER A 532 35.12 -2.20 9.61
N ILE A 533 35.03 -3.25 8.79
CA ILE A 533 34.74 -3.16 7.35
C ILE A 533 33.69 -4.18 6.94
N GLY A 534 32.81 -3.79 6.02
CA GLY A 534 31.85 -4.66 5.36
C GLY A 534 30.43 -4.08 5.37
N ARG A 535 29.44 -4.95 5.53
CA ARG A 535 28.02 -4.60 5.71
C ARG A 535 27.73 -4.49 7.21
N LEU A 536 28.01 -3.31 7.74
CA LEU A 536 28.03 -2.99 9.17
C LEU A 536 26.68 -2.49 9.66
N SER A 537 26.40 -2.60 10.97
CA SER A 537 25.19 -2.06 11.61
C SER A 537 25.56 -0.93 12.57
N GLU A 538 24.77 0.16 12.57
CA GLU A 538 24.86 1.23 13.57
C GLU A 538 23.69 1.22 14.54
N SER A 539 24.01 1.30 15.84
CA SER A 539 23.04 1.47 16.92
C SER A 539 22.67 2.93 17.17
N MET A 540 23.49 3.89 16.72
CA MET A 540 23.30 5.32 16.96
C MET A 540 23.02 6.09 15.66
N GLY A 541 21.86 6.72 15.61
CA GLY A 541 21.51 7.80 14.66
C GLY A 541 20.61 8.79 15.38
N ALA A 542 20.42 10.00 14.88
CA ALA A 542 19.39 10.93 15.41
C ALA A 542 18.30 11.21 14.36
N THR A 543 18.44 10.60 13.18
CA THR A 543 17.49 10.71 12.07
C THR A 543 16.69 9.41 12.00
N GLY A 544 15.42 9.47 12.41
CA GLY A 544 14.44 8.37 12.53
C GLY A 544 14.40 7.32 11.42
N TYR A 545 14.94 7.63 10.24
CA TYR A 545 14.77 6.82 9.03
C TYR A 545 15.77 5.67 8.87
N TRP A 546 16.95 5.72 9.53
CA TRP A 546 18.06 4.78 9.26
C TRP A 546 18.55 3.96 10.47
N PHE A 547 17.83 4.01 11.59
CA PHE A 547 18.15 3.22 12.78
C PHE A 547 18.15 1.71 12.50
N ASN A 548 19.16 1.00 13.00
CA ASN A 548 19.33 -0.45 12.84
C ASN A 548 19.38 -0.92 11.38
N LYS A 549 19.67 -0.02 10.43
CA LYS A 549 19.97 -0.39 9.05
C LYS A 549 21.44 -0.70 8.89
N THR A 550 21.73 -1.57 7.94
CA THR A 550 23.10 -1.90 7.56
C THR A 550 23.62 -0.93 6.52
N PHE A 551 24.90 -0.61 6.57
CA PHE A 551 25.59 0.16 5.53
C PHE A 551 26.84 -0.58 5.06
N ASP A 552 27.10 -0.48 3.77
CA ASP A 552 28.30 -1.05 3.15
C ASP A 552 29.41 -0.01 3.23
N GLY A 553 30.44 -0.25 4.05
CA GLY A 553 31.48 0.74 4.30
C GLY A 553 32.50 0.36 5.36
N VAL A 554 33.11 1.40 5.93
CA VAL A 554 34.14 1.30 6.97
C VAL A 554 33.75 2.14 8.18
N ARG A 555 34.22 1.70 9.36
CA ARG A 555 34.00 2.37 10.63
C ARG A 555 35.24 2.28 11.51
N ALA A 556 35.53 3.35 12.23
CA ALA A 556 36.47 3.36 13.34
C ALA A 556 35.75 3.79 14.63
N VAL A 557 35.92 3.01 15.70
CA VAL A 557 35.38 3.30 17.02
C VAL A 557 36.52 3.36 18.02
N TRP A 558 36.76 4.53 18.59
CA TRP A 558 37.63 4.67 19.75
C TRP A 558 36.79 4.64 21.02
N THR A 559 37.12 3.76 21.96
CA THR A 559 36.40 3.62 23.23
C THR A 559 37.36 3.66 24.41
N ASP A 560 37.11 4.59 25.33
CA ASP A 560 37.72 4.64 26.65
C ASP A 560 36.65 4.42 27.73
N GLN A 561 37.02 4.50 29.01
CA GLN A 561 36.11 4.25 30.15
C GLN A 561 34.89 5.16 30.16
N ARG A 562 35.02 6.42 29.71
CA ARG A 562 33.98 7.45 29.81
C ARG A 562 33.62 8.13 28.49
N SER A 563 34.30 7.76 27.41
CA SER A 563 34.17 8.47 26.13
C SER A 563 34.29 7.49 24.99
N GLN A 564 33.49 7.72 23.95
CA GLN A 564 33.56 6.96 22.73
C GLN A 564 33.42 7.91 21.54
N PHE A 565 34.33 7.77 20.59
CA PHE A 565 34.29 8.46 19.31
C PHE A 565 34.01 7.44 18.22
N ARG A 566 32.99 7.70 17.40
CA ARG A 566 32.62 6.85 16.26
C ARG A 566 32.71 7.68 14.99
N THR A 567 33.37 7.16 13.97
CA THR A 567 33.36 7.73 12.63
C THR A 567 33.27 6.61 11.60
N GLY A 568 32.62 6.89 10.47
CA GLY A 568 32.44 5.92 9.41
C GLY A 568 31.92 6.54 8.13
N ILE A 569 32.16 5.86 7.02
CA ILE A 569 31.66 6.22 5.70
C ILE A 569 31.14 4.96 5.02
N GLY A 570 30.01 5.06 4.34
CA GLY A 570 29.48 3.99 3.52
C GLY A 570 28.11 4.27 2.95
N SER A 571 27.55 3.27 2.27
CA SER A 571 26.30 3.36 1.54
C SER A 571 25.20 2.50 2.17
N PHE A 572 24.02 3.08 2.39
CA PHE A 572 22.84 2.33 2.82
C PHE A 572 22.11 1.65 1.66
N LYS A 573 22.58 1.78 0.41
CA LYS A 573 21.87 1.34 -0.82
C LYS A 573 21.32 -0.10 -0.73
N ALA A 574 22.09 -1.02 -0.15
CA ALA A 574 21.70 -2.43 0.02
C ALA A 574 20.72 -2.70 1.18
N SER A 575 20.44 -1.72 2.04
CA SER A 575 19.57 -1.81 3.23
C SER A 575 18.32 -0.93 3.14
N THR A 576 18.30 0.04 2.21
CA THR A 576 17.09 0.80 1.89
C THR A 576 16.21 0.05 0.90
N GLY A 577 16.81 -0.74 -0.01
CA GLY A 577 16.08 -1.45 -1.07
C GLY A 577 15.45 -0.53 -2.12
N ILE A 578 15.61 0.80 -1.95
CA ILE A 578 15.11 1.83 -2.85
C ILE A 578 16.35 2.39 -3.57
N THR A 579 16.78 1.69 -4.61
CA THR A 579 17.82 2.17 -5.52
C THR A 579 17.23 2.85 -6.75
N ASP A 580 15.99 2.49 -7.05
CA ASP A 580 15.20 2.84 -8.20
C ASP A 580 13.73 2.63 -7.77
N SER A 581 12.91 3.66 -7.88
CA SER A 581 11.46 3.55 -7.63
C SER A 581 10.74 4.45 -8.60
N ALA A 582 9.47 4.20 -8.85
CA ALA A 582 8.63 5.11 -9.63
C ALA A 582 8.60 6.55 -9.07
N TYR A 583 9.09 6.76 -7.83
CA TYR A 583 9.22 8.06 -7.18
C TYR A 583 10.59 8.73 -7.38
N ASN A 584 11.61 8.00 -7.86
CA ASN A 584 12.99 8.48 -8.03
C ASN A 584 13.53 8.31 -9.46
N HIS A 585 12.78 7.66 -10.35
CA HIS A 585 13.16 7.41 -11.74
C HIS A 585 11.94 7.48 -12.65
N SER A 586 11.89 8.51 -13.50
CA SER A 586 10.90 8.62 -14.57
C SER A 586 11.38 7.87 -15.80
N THR A 587 10.65 6.84 -16.21
CA THR A 587 10.86 6.14 -17.48
C THR A 587 9.84 6.61 -18.51
N TYR A 588 10.30 7.18 -19.62
CA TYR A 588 9.43 7.48 -20.76
C TYR A 588 9.08 6.18 -21.47
N SER A 589 7.79 5.83 -21.49
CA SER A 589 7.26 4.70 -22.25
C SER A 589 5.99 5.11 -22.97
N THR A 590 5.77 4.57 -24.18
CA THR A 590 4.53 4.77 -24.93
C THR A 590 3.53 3.69 -24.54
N TYR A 591 2.43 4.08 -23.91
CA TYR A 591 1.35 3.16 -23.56
C TYR A 591 0.22 3.28 -24.58
N PHE A 592 -0.26 2.15 -25.09
CA PHE A 592 -1.44 2.12 -25.96
C PHE A 592 -2.68 1.90 -25.10
N ARG A 593 -3.72 2.71 -25.29
CA ARG A 593 -5.03 2.44 -24.69
C ARG A 593 -5.64 1.18 -25.32
N ALA A 594 -6.47 0.48 -24.57
CA ALA A 594 -7.31 -0.55 -25.16
C ALA A 594 -8.23 0.06 -26.23
N PRO A 595 -8.46 -0.63 -27.36
CA PRO A 595 -9.46 -0.23 -28.34
C PRO A 595 -10.85 -0.29 -27.70
N THR A 596 -11.75 0.61 -28.10
CA THR A 596 -13.17 0.50 -27.71
C THR A 596 -13.82 -0.71 -28.40
N LEU A 597 -14.99 -1.15 -27.91
CA LEU A 597 -15.76 -2.21 -28.58
C LEU A 597 -16.08 -1.85 -30.04
N GLU A 598 -16.36 -0.58 -30.29
CA GLU A 598 -16.67 -0.04 -31.63
C GLU A 598 -15.43 -0.08 -32.54
N GLU A 599 -14.25 0.28 -32.03
CA GLU A 599 -12.98 0.18 -32.77
C GLU A 599 -12.55 -1.26 -32.98
N PHE A 600 -12.80 -2.14 -32.00
CA PHE A 600 -12.46 -3.55 -32.11
C PHE A 600 -13.34 -4.24 -33.16
N ILE A 601 -14.66 -4.16 -33.04
CA ILE A 601 -15.57 -4.89 -33.94
C ILE A 601 -15.82 -4.14 -35.25
N GLY A 602 -15.93 -2.81 -35.24
CA GLY A 602 -16.43 -2.03 -36.38
C GLY A 602 -17.87 -1.54 -36.24
N LEU A 603 -18.57 -1.92 -35.16
CA LEU A 603 -20.01 -1.74 -35.05
C LEU A 603 -20.40 -0.35 -34.53
N ASN A 604 -20.35 0.68 -35.37
CA ASN A 604 -21.08 1.90 -35.07
C ASN A 604 -22.56 1.71 -35.49
N LYS A 605 -23.33 1.04 -34.63
CA LYS A 605 -24.79 0.77 -34.71
C LYS A 605 -25.29 0.13 -36.02
N ILE A 606 -25.34 -1.20 -36.09
CA ILE A 606 -26.07 -1.89 -37.16
C ILE A 606 -27.56 -1.98 -36.81
N TYR A 607 -28.36 -1.00 -37.27
CA TYR A 607 -29.78 -1.17 -37.63
C TYR A 607 -30.10 -0.13 -38.71
N GLY A 608 -30.21 -0.57 -39.97
CA GLY A 608 -30.22 0.25 -41.19
C GLY A 608 -31.32 1.30 -41.33
N ASP A 609 -31.18 2.41 -40.60
CA ASP A 609 -31.87 3.67 -40.81
C ASP A 609 -30.91 4.75 -41.36
N SER A 610 -31.45 5.93 -41.67
CA SER A 610 -30.65 7.10 -42.08
C SER A 610 -29.65 7.56 -41.01
N GLU A 611 -29.82 7.18 -39.74
CA GLU A 611 -28.89 7.51 -38.66
C GLU A 611 -27.61 6.66 -38.74
N THR A 612 -27.70 5.42 -39.20
CA THR A 612 -26.55 4.52 -39.36
C THR A 612 -25.56 5.00 -40.42
N ILE A 613 -26.05 5.51 -41.56
CA ILE A 613 -25.20 6.06 -42.62
C ILE A 613 -24.46 7.32 -42.15
N ALA A 614 -25.16 8.19 -41.39
CA ALA A 614 -24.57 9.36 -40.78
C ALA A 614 -23.55 9.01 -39.68
N ALA A 615 -23.72 7.89 -38.98
CA ALA A 615 -22.77 7.44 -37.96
C ALA A 615 -21.46 6.87 -38.55
N ILE A 616 -21.53 6.19 -39.70
CA ILE A 616 -20.36 5.54 -40.32
C ILE A 616 -19.58 6.50 -41.23
N TYR A 617 -20.28 7.22 -42.12
CA TYR A 617 -19.67 8.09 -43.14
C TYR A 617 -19.76 9.57 -42.78
N GLY A 618 -20.67 9.96 -41.89
CA GLY A 618 -20.77 11.31 -41.38
C GLY A 618 -19.85 11.51 -40.19
N ASN A 619 -19.43 12.75 -39.98
CA ASN A 619 -18.89 13.14 -38.69
C ASN A 619 -20.06 13.40 -37.70
N ILE A 620 -19.73 13.57 -36.42
CA ILE A 620 -20.69 13.80 -35.31
C ILE A 620 -21.66 15.01 -35.51
N TRP A 621 -21.54 15.77 -36.60
CA TRP A 621 -22.28 17.01 -36.85
C TRP A 621 -23.49 16.85 -37.79
N LYS A 622 -23.94 15.62 -38.07
CA LYS A 622 -25.16 15.30 -38.87
C LYS A 622 -25.23 16.04 -40.22
N THR A 623 -24.10 16.32 -40.86
CA THR A 623 -24.09 16.87 -42.23
C THR A 623 -24.39 15.76 -43.23
N PRO A 624 -25.12 16.04 -44.34
CA PRO A 624 -25.44 15.02 -45.33
C PRO A 624 -24.17 14.37 -45.89
N VAL A 625 -24.11 13.04 -45.87
CA VAL A 625 -23.03 12.27 -46.49
C VAL A 625 -23.10 12.48 -48.00
N LYS A 626 -22.01 12.97 -48.60
CA LYS A 626 -21.94 13.19 -50.05
C LYS A 626 -21.78 11.85 -50.77
N GLU A 627 -22.53 11.67 -51.85
CA GLU A 627 -22.32 10.57 -52.79
C GLU A 627 -21.68 11.09 -54.07
N VAL A 628 -20.64 10.40 -54.53
CA VAL A 628 -19.96 10.64 -55.80
C VAL A 628 -19.89 9.29 -56.51
N ASP A 629 -20.39 9.23 -57.76
CA ASP A 629 -20.43 7.99 -58.57
C ASP A 629 -21.13 6.82 -57.87
N GLY A 630 -22.21 7.09 -57.14
CA GLY A 630 -22.96 6.07 -56.39
C GLY A 630 -22.22 5.51 -55.17
N LYS A 631 -21.05 6.08 -54.81
CA LYS A 631 -20.29 5.72 -53.62
C LYS A 631 -20.30 6.86 -52.61
N LYS A 632 -20.54 6.51 -51.34
CA LYS A 632 -20.52 7.46 -50.22
C LYS A 632 -19.09 7.86 -49.91
N VAL A 633 -18.83 9.17 -49.85
CA VAL A 633 -17.52 9.71 -49.49
C VAL A 633 -17.49 9.95 -47.98
N PRO A 634 -16.59 9.29 -47.23
CA PRO A 634 -16.49 9.49 -45.79
C PRO A 634 -15.98 10.90 -45.49
N GLN A 635 -16.63 11.58 -44.55
CA GLN A 635 -16.23 12.92 -44.12
C GLN A 635 -14.97 12.86 -43.24
N GLU A 636 -14.17 13.92 -43.26
CA GLU A 636 -12.95 13.98 -42.45
C GLU A 636 -13.24 13.80 -40.95
N GLY A 637 -12.58 12.84 -40.31
CA GLY A 637 -12.80 12.47 -38.91
C GLY A 637 -14.06 11.63 -38.65
N SER A 638 -14.78 11.20 -39.69
CA SER A 638 -15.79 10.14 -39.57
C SER A 638 -15.15 8.80 -39.24
N PHE A 639 -15.95 7.87 -38.72
CA PHE A 639 -15.49 6.52 -38.40
C PHE A 639 -14.80 5.84 -39.59
N MET A 640 -15.41 5.95 -40.78
CA MET A 640 -14.86 5.37 -42.01
C MET A 640 -13.62 6.12 -42.53
N ASP A 641 -13.50 7.44 -42.36
CA ASP A 641 -12.28 8.19 -42.71
C ASP A 641 -11.08 7.77 -41.84
N ILE A 642 -11.33 7.59 -40.53
CA ILE A 642 -10.31 7.11 -39.57
C ILE A 642 -9.88 5.69 -39.93
N TYR A 643 -10.83 4.77 -40.16
CA TYR A 643 -10.52 3.40 -40.58
C TYR A 643 -9.67 3.39 -41.85
N LEU A 644 -10.08 4.12 -42.91
CA LEU A 644 -9.37 4.13 -44.19
C LEU A 644 -7.97 4.73 -44.12
N LYS A 645 -7.77 5.81 -43.34
CA LYS A 645 -6.47 6.51 -43.25
C LYS A 645 -5.50 5.82 -42.30
N GLU A 646 -5.98 5.37 -41.15
CA GLU A 646 -5.11 4.98 -40.03
C GLU A 646 -5.03 3.47 -39.84
N PHE A 647 -6.04 2.70 -40.26
CA PHE A 647 -6.14 1.27 -39.94
C PHE A 647 -6.10 0.35 -41.17
N LYS A 648 -6.81 0.67 -42.26
CA LYS A 648 -6.86 -0.16 -43.46
C LYS A 648 -5.46 -0.38 -44.05
N GLY A 649 -5.04 -1.65 -44.11
CA GLY A 649 -3.70 -2.04 -44.58
C GLY A 649 -2.54 -1.70 -43.64
N LYS A 650 -2.80 -1.09 -42.47
CA LYS A 650 -1.79 -0.73 -41.45
C LYS A 650 -1.94 -1.56 -40.17
N ASN A 651 -3.19 -1.82 -39.74
CA ASN A 651 -3.50 -2.61 -38.56
C ASN A 651 -4.82 -3.37 -38.76
N GLU A 652 -4.71 -4.68 -38.98
CA GLU A 652 -5.86 -5.56 -39.25
C GLU A 652 -6.45 -6.22 -37.98
N ASN A 653 -6.01 -5.83 -36.79
CA ASN A 653 -6.49 -6.38 -35.52
C ASN A 653 -7.71 -5.64 -34.94
N LEU A 654 -8.28 -4.69 -35.69
CA LEU A 654 -9.39 -3.81 -35.32
C LEU A 654 -10.32 -3.62 -36.53
N TYR A 655 -11.56 -3.19 -36.32
CA TYR A 655 -12.54 -2.96 -37.38
C TYR A 655 -12.86 -4.23 -38.22
N PHE A 656 -13.13 -5.34 -37.55
CA PHE A 656 -13.36 -6.64 -38.22
C PHE A 656 -14.54 -6.63 -39.20
N MET A 657 -15.60 -5.88 -38.93
CA MET A 657 -16.78 -5.79 -39.80
C MET A 657 -16.49 -5.03 -41.10
N GLU A 658 -15.69 -3.96 -41.05
CA GLU A 658 -15.23 -3.22 -42.22
C GLU A 658 -14.33 -4.11 -43.08
N GLN A 659 -13.44 -4.87 -42.46
CA GLN A 659 -12.62 -5.86 -43.17
C GLN A 659 -13.47 -6.92 -43.85
N LEU A 660 -14.52 -7.43 -43.19
CA LEU A 660 -15.44 -8.42 -43.75
C LEU A 660 -16.26 -7.87 -44.92
N SER A 661 -16.73 -6.63 -44.81
CA SER A 661 -17.50 -5.97 -45.88
C SER A 661 -16.62 -5.55 -47.07
N ASP A 662 -15.33 -5.32 -46.85
CA ASP A 662 -14.37 -4.97 -47.89
C ASP A 662 -13.87 -6.18 -48.71
N VAL A 663 -14.12 -7.43 -48.29
CA VAL A 663 -13.61 -8.63 -49.00
C VAL A 663 -14.05 -8.65 -50.47
N ASP A 664 -15.33 -8.36 -50.74
CA ASP A 664 -15.85 -8.38 -52.12
C ASP A 664 -15.23 -7.28 -53.00
N ASN A 665 -14.93 -6.12 -52.40
CA ASN A 665 -14.32 -5.00 -53.10
C ASN A 665 -12.82 -5.18 -53.32
N THR A 666 -12.14 -5.89 -52.42
CA THR A 666 -10.69 -6.09 -52.44
C THR A 666 -10.27 -7.35 -53.18
N MET A 667 -11.19 -8.29 -53.37
CA MET A 667 -10.98 -9.54 -54.12
C MET A 667 -12.02 -9.71 -55.26
N PRO A 668 -12.13 -8.76 -56.21
CA PRO A 668 -13.19 -8.78 -57.23
C PRO A 668 -13.08 -9.94 -58.23
N ASN A 669 -11.88 -10.50 -58.40
CA ASN A 669 -11.59 -11.58 -59.36
C ASN A 669 -11.42 -12.95 -58.67
N ALA A 670 -11.64 -13.05 -57.36
CA ALA A 670 -11.49 -14.28 -56.60
C ALA A 670 -12.74 -15.17 -56.71
N THR A 671 -12.55 -16.48 -56.60
CA THR A 671 -13.69 -17.42 -56.50
C THR A 671 -14.45 -17.21 -55.20
N GLU A 672 -15.71 -17.65 -55.14
CA GLU A 672 -16.48 -17.56 -53.89
C GLU A 672 -15.83 -18.38 -52.76
N GLU A 673 -15.15 -19.49 -53.06
CA GLU A 673 -14.41 -20.24 -52.05
C GLU A 673 -13.23 -19.44 -51.47
N GLU A 674 -12.49 -18.71 -52.32
CA GLU A 674 -11.38 -17.85 -51.89
C GLU A 674 -11.87 -16.69 -51.02
N LYS A 675 -13.01 -16.09 -51.36
CA LYS A 675 -13.64 -15.02 -50.55
C LYS A 675 -14.14 -15.56 -49.21
N ILE A 676 -14.75 -16.75 -49.19
CA ILE A 676 -15.17 -17.43 -47.96
C ILE A 676 -13.97 -17.74 -47.07
N ALA A 677 -12.85 -18.21 -47.64
CA ALA A 677 -11.62 -18.44 -46.90
C ALA A 677 -11.09 -17.15 -46.27
N LYS A 678 -11.10 -16.03 -46.99
CA LYS A 678 -10.66 -14.73 -46.47
C LYS A 678 -11.55 -14.22 -45.34
N ARG A 679 -12.88 -14.29 -45.49
CA ARG A 679 -13.82 -13.94 -44.40
C ARG A 679 -13.60 -14.80 -43.16
N THR A 680 -13.35 -16.10 -43.35
CA THR A 680 -13.05 -17.05 -42.28
C THR A 680 -11.74 -16.71 -41.56
N GLU A 681 -10.70 -16.29 -42.27
CA GLU A 681 -9.43 -15.83 -41.70
C GLU A 681 -9.64 -14.61 -40.78
N ILE A 682 -10.37 -13.60 -41.25
CA ILE A 682 -10.69 -12.36 -40.52
C ILE A 682 -11.42 -12.70 -39.20
N ILE A 683 -12.43 -13.57 -39.29
CA ILE A 683 -13.20 -14.04 -38.13
C ILE A 683 -12.32 -14.82 -37.14
N LYS A 684 -11.48 -15.74 -37.63
CA LYS A 684 -10.55 -16.50 -36.78
C LYS A 684 -9.57 -15.60 -36.05
N ARG A 685 -9.09 -14.54 -36.71
CA ARG A 685 -8.21 -13.53 -36.10
C ARG A 685 -8.92 -12.80 -34.96
N MET A 686 -10.15 -12.35 -35.18
CA MET A 686 -10.98 -11.73 -34.13
C MET A 686 -11.13 -12.67 -32.93
N ALA A 687 -11.57 -13.91 -33.17
CA ALA A 687 -11.79 -14.90 -32.12
C ALA A 687 -10.51 -15.21 -31.33
N ASN A 688 -9.36 -15.29 -32.00
CA ASN A 688 -8.06 -15.51 -31.35
C ASN A 688 -7.68 -14.35 -30.41
N ILE A 689 -7.93 -13.11 -30.81
CA ILE A 689 -7.67 -11.94 -29.96
C ILE A 689 -8.56 -11.97 -28.71
N ILE A 690 -9.86 -12.27 -28.86
CA ILE A 690 -10.79 -12.36 -27.73
C ILE A 690 -10.38 -13.52 -26.80
N ASN A 691 -10.05 -14.69 -27.35
CA ASN A 691 -9.60 -15.84 -26.56
C ASN A 691 -8.32 -15.57 -25.77
N LYS A 692 -7.39 -14.78 -26.32
CA LYS A 692 -6.16 -14.39 -25.62
C LYS A 692 -6.40 -13.31 -24.58
N ALA A 693 -7.25 -12.34 -24.87
CA ALA A 693 -7.52 -11.21 -23.97
C ALA A 693 -8.45 -11.60 -22.81
N TYR A 694 -9.41 -12.50 -23.06
CA TYR A 694 -10.47 -12.85 -22.11
C TYR A 694 -10.72 -14.38 -22.03
N PRO A 695 -9.69 -15.18 -21.74
CA PRO A 695 -9.79 -16.65 -21.79
C PRO A 695 -10.89 -17.22 -20.88
N GLU A 696 -11.11 -16.61 -19.71
CA GLU A 696 -12.11 -17.08 -18.74
C GLU A 696 -13.55 -16.73 -19.14
N LEU A 697 -13.77 -15.63 -19.87
CA LEU A 697 -15.10 -15.19 -20.31
C LEU A 697 -15.62 -15.99 -21.51
N VAL A 698 -14.70 -16.47 -22.37
CA VAL A 698 -15.04 -17.25 -23.57
C VAL A 698 -15.10 -18.75 -23.28
N ASN A 699 -14.45 -19.21 -22.20
CA ASN A 699 -14.55 -20.59 -21.76
C ASN A 699 -16.03 -20.94 -21.47
N HIS A 700 -16.58 -21.91 -22.19
CA HIS A 700 -17.99 -22.36 -22.10
C HIS A 700 -19.06 -21.43 -22.70
N LYS A 701 -18.68 -20.37 -23.44
CA LYS A 701 -19.64 -19.56 -24.23
C LYS A 701 -19.42 -19.79 -25.73
N TYR A 702 -20.42 -20.37 -26.39
CA TYR A 702 -20.42 -20.56 -27.84
C TYR A 702 -21.11 -19.37 -28.50
N ILE A 703 -20.39 -18.67 -29.39
CA ILE A 703 -20.99 -17.64 -30.24
C ILE A 703 -21.49 -18.37 -31.50
N SER A 704 -22.81 -18.58 -31.63
CA SER A 704 -23.37 -19.07 -32.88
C SER A 704 -23.51 -17.91 -33.87
N TYR A 705 -23.12 -18.13 -35.12
CA TYR A 705 -23.41 -17.19 -36.20
C TYR A 705 -24.85 -17.42 -36.63
N ASN A 706 -25.65 -16.37 -36.77
CA ASN A 706 -26.96 -16.45 -37.40
C ASN A 706 -26.74 -16.51 -38.92
N PRO A 707 -26.89 -17.68 -39.58
CA PRO A 707 -26.64 -17.77 -41.01
C PRO A 707 -27.73 -17.03 -41.78
N VAL A 708 -27.34 -16.37 -42.89
CA VAL A 708 -28.27 -15.67 -43.81
C VAL A 708 -29.27 -16.65 -44.47
N ILE A 709 -28.97 -17.95 -44.42
CA ILE A 709 -29.80 -19.05 -44.91
C ILE A 709 -30.57 -19.63 -43.72
N SER A 710 -31.88 -19.87 -43.86
CA SER A 710 -32.75 -20.37 -42.78
C SER A 710 -32.10 -21.51 -42.00
N ALA A 711 -32.14 -21.46 -40.67
CA ALA A 711 -31.46 -22.40 -39.76
C ALA A 711 -31.81 -23.90 -40.00
N GLY A 712 -32.92 -24.21 -40.69
CA GLY A 712 -33.24 -25.58 -41.13
C GLY A 712 -32.52 -26.07 -42.40
N LYS A 713 -31.62 -25.27 -42.98
CA LYS A 713 -30.84 -25.62 -44.20
C LYS A 713 -29.33 -25.72 -43.95
N VAL A 714 -28.87 -25.38 -42.75
CA VAL A 714 -27.45 -25.46 -42.38
C VAL A 714 -27.28 -26.67 -41.46
N LYS A 715 -26.55 -27.68 -41.95
CA LYS A 715 -26.21 -28.88 -41.20
C LYS A 715 -24.89 -28.65 -40.46
N VAL A 716 -24.87 -28.84 -39.15
CA VAL A 716 -23.65 -29.01 -38.35
C VAL A 716 -23.26 -30.48 -38.41
N VAL A 717 -22.02 -30.75 -38.81
CA VAL A 717 -21.48 -32.11 -38.90
C VAL A 717 -20.50 -32.36 -37.76
N TYR A 718 -20.76 -33.38 -36.96
CA TYR A 718 -19.92 -33.85 -35.87
C TYR A 718 -19.11 -35.05 -36.34
N GLU A 719 -17.81 -35.02 -36.10
CA GLU A 719 -16.97 -36.21 -36.14
C GLU A 719 -17.11 -36.88 -34.77
N VAL A 720 -17.75 -38.03 -34.73
CA VAL A 720 -17.94 -38.83 -33.51
C VAL A 720 -17.15 -40.12 -33.61
N GLU A 721 -16.48 -40.47 -32.53
CA GLU A 721 -15.57 -41.61 -32.46
C GLU A 721 -16.12 -42.59 -31.41
N ASP A 722 -16.25 -43.87 -31.77
CA ASP A 722 -16.71 -44.89 -30.83
C ASP A 722 -15.58 -45.34 -29.87
N GLU A 723 -15.92 -46.15 -28.86
CA GLU A 723 -14.95 -46.66 -27.88
C GLU A 723 -13.86 -47.58 -28.52
N ASN A 724 -13.98 -47.92 -29.81
CA ASN A 724 -13.01 -48.70 -30.59
C ASN A 724 -12.24 -47.86 -31.63
N HIS A 725 -12.30 -46.52 -31.55
CA HIS A 725 -11.64 -45.57 -32.46
C HIS A 725 -12.17 -45.57 -33.91
N ASN A 726 -13.39 -46.07 -34.15
CA ASN A 726 -14.02 -45.91 -35.46
C ASN A 726 -14.69 -44.54 -35.54
N VAL A 727 -14.40 -43.82 -36.62
CA VAL A 727 -14.87 -42.46 -36.83
C VAL A 727 -16.09 -42.44 -37.75
N GLY A 728 -17.19 -41.88 -37.26
CA GLY A 728 -18.42 -41.63 -38.01
C GLY A 728 -18.77 -40.13 -38.04
N TYR A 729 -19.61 -39.73 -38.99
CA TYR A 729 -20.08 -38.35 -39.12
C TYR A 729 -21.58 -38.25 -38.86
N LEU A 730 -21.98 -37.45 -37.88
CA LEU A 730 -23.38 -37.13 -37.56
C LEU A 730 -23.72 -35.73 -38.05
N ALA A 731 -24.83 -35.55 -38.75
CA ALA A 731 -25.26 -34.24 -39.24
C ALA A 731 -26.60 -33.82 -38.59
N GLY A 732 -26.62 -32.67 -37.91
CA GLY A 732 -27.81 -32.08 -37.28
C GLY A 732 -28.11 -30.67 -37.79
N ASP A 733 -29.36 -30.22 -37.77
CA ASP A 733 -29.71 -28.87 -38.23
C ASP A 733 -29.30 -27.82 -37.19
N ILE A 734 -28.72 -26.69 -37.62
CA ILE A 734 -28.24 -25.63 -36.72
C ILE A 734 -29.39 -24.97 -35.93
N SER A 735 -30.64 -25.08 -36.41
CA SER A 735 -31.85 -24.62 -35.70
C SER A 735 -32.06 -25.31 -34.35
N SER A 736 -31.47 -26.48 -34.15
CA SER A 736 -31.52 -27.21 -32.87
C SER A 736 -30.74 -26.49 -31.74
N TYR A 737 -29.92 -25.50 -32.09
CA TYR A 737 -29.05 -24.73 -31.18
C TYR A 737 -29.43 -23.25 -31.07
N ALA A 738 -30.57 -22.83 -31.64
CA ALA A 738 -31.07 -21.49 -31.43
C ALA A 738 -31.62 -21.34 -30.00
N GLU A 739 -31.18 -20.30 -29.27
CA GLU A 739 -31.73 -19.93 -27.96
C GLU A 739 -33.23 -19.64 -28.12
N SER A 740 -34.07 -20.62 -27.80
CA SER A 740 -35.37 -20.31 -27.21
C SER A 740 -35.14 -20.15 -25.71
N ASP A 741 -35.87 -19.24 -25.06
CA ASP A 741 -35.91 -19.01 -23.60
C ASP A 741 -36.33 -20.26 -22.77
N GLN A 742 -36.23 -21.46 -23.34
CA GLN A 742 -36.52 -22.75 -22.75
C GLN A 742 -35.35 -23.74 -22.77
N TYR A 743 -34.11 -23.33 -23.11
CA TYR A 743 -32.96 -24.20 -22.82
C TYR A 743 -32.63 -24.18 -21.32
N ARG A 744 -33.30 -25.04 -20.57
CA ARG A 744 -32.77 -25.57 -19.31
C ARG A 744 -31.96 -26.81 -19.67
N PRO A 745 -30.73 -27.00 -19.16
CA PRO A 745 -30.07 -28.30 -19.30
C PRO A 745 -30.96 -29.31 -18.57
N GLU A 746 -31.67 -30.15 -19.32
CA GLU A 746 -32.38 -31.28 -18.73
C GLU A 746 -31.34 -32.20 -18.10
N LYS A 747 -31.58 -32.57 -16.84
CA LYS A 747 -30.81 -33.64 -16.20
C LYS A 747 -31.05 -34.91 -16.99
N ILE A 748 -29.98 -35.51 -17.51
CA ILE A 748 -30.00 -36.87 -18.04
C ILE A 748 -30.50 -37.79 -16.92
N GLU A 749 -31.70 -38.34 -17.08
CA GLU A 749 -32.21 -39.36 -16.16
C GLU A 749 -31.36 -40.62 -16.25
N LYS A 750 -31.31 -41.38 -15.16
CA LYS A 750 -30.31 -42.44 -14.95
C LYS A 750 -30.38 -43.54 -16.02
N ASP A 751 -31.50 -43.64 -16.73
CA ASP A 751 -31.90 -44.76 -17.56
C ASP A 751 -32.02 -44.41 -19.07
N ASP A 752 -31.42 -43.29 -19.52
CA ASP A 752 -31.40 -42.91 -20.94
C ASP A 752 -30.54 -43.88 -21.80
N PRO A 753 -31.11 -44.51 -22.84
CA PRO A 753 -30.41 -45.48 -23.70
C PRO A 753 -29.32 -44.89 -24.61
N ASN A 754 -29.18 -43.56 -24.72
CA ASN A 754 -28.19 -42.92 -25.60
C ASN A 754 -26.81 -42.66 -24.97
N LYS A 755 -26.51 -43.30 -23.83
CA LYS A 755 -25.32 -43.08 -22.99
C LYS A 755 -23.95 -43.48 -23.59
N LEU A 756 -23.88 -43.85 -24.88
CA LEU A 756 -22.74 -44.58 -25.46
C LEU A 756 -21.76 -43.75 -26.31
N TYR A 757 -21.88 -42.42 -26.39
CA TYR A 757 -20.94 -41.59 -27.16
C TYR A 757 -20.13 -40.66 -26.26
N LYS A 758 -18.80 -40.81 -26.29
CA LYS A 758 -17.84 -39.98 -25.55
C LYS A 758 -17.03 -39.16 -26.53
N GLU A 759 -16.99 -37.85 -26.26
CA GLU A 759 -16.19 -36.81 -26.92
C GLU A 759 -16.67 -36.33 -28.32
N GLU A 760 -17.35 -35.18 -28.32
CA GLU A 760 -17.53 -34.36 -29.53
C GLU A 760 -16.26 -33.54 -29.80
N LYS A 761 -15.63 -33.74 -30.97
CA LYS A 761 -14.60 -32.82 -31.50
C LYS A 761 -15.19 -32.04 -32.67
N ILE A 762 -15.33 -30.73 -32.49
CA ILE A 762 -15.89 -29.85 -33.51
C ILE A 762 -14.83 -29.53 -34.57
N LYS A 763 -15.05 -29.96 -35.81
CA LYS A 763 -14.36 -29.46 -37.02
C LYS A 763 -15.40 -28.84 -37.96
N TYR A 764 -15.23 -27.56 -38.27
CA TYR A 764 -16.03 -26.90 -39.31
C TYR A 764 -15.47 -27.25 -40.70
N SER A 765 -16.25 -27.94 -41.53
CA SER A 765 -16.02 -27.98 -42.99
C SER A 765 -17.27 -27.47 -43.70
N VAL A 766 -17.11 -26.45 -44.54
CA VAL A 766 -18.15 -25.97 -45.46
C VAL A 766 -17.99 -26.76 -46.76
N LYS A 767 -19.07 -27.39 -47.24
CA LYS A 767 -19.17 -27.92 -48.60
C LYS A 767 -20.20 -27.11 -49.37
#